data_AF-A0A8T7HPU5-F1
#
_entry.id   AF-A0A8T7HPU5-F1
#
_cell.length_a   1.000
_cell.length_b   1.000
_cell.length_c   1.000
_cell.angle_alpha   90.00
_cell.angle_beta   90.00
_cell.angle_gamma   90.00
#
_symmetry.space_group_name_H-M   'P 1'
#
loop_
_entity.id
_entity.type
_entity.pdbx_description
1 polymer ?
#
loop_
_entity_poly.entity_id
_entity_poly.type
_entity_poly.pdbx_seq_one_letter_code
_entity_poly.pdbx_strand_id
1 'polypeptide(L)'
;MKKIWFMMFILMLPYALCEYPAWTDSMDAKSEKDPLYIEMDDSLPSYMPAKAKIFINDPLIRKEANYIEVFASNAVAYTLSGEEIVIDPSGTFRQALPYNGESVLEIGFRAEGGVGAKSSFSVDFYNVKIVGGREWPDTKKNGTELYQYNCNIETNRLLCKEKEGCMVCSTTLGSARKEFVISGSKYGISLPGRFDFKRYSDTDKSLQERSNFERFTYSEEKTMTYSSGSTMDISDSYTLEFDMHSSEMDAMQWGDYNDRFYKSQGYTKGTCDEKICEFIDRDVKKGGDWEPVSVRYFAYVNYPGKGVLNVKASRATGMENGGGDGEADAVLSEARKFAESYTQSPGNAVQKKGLRNTYAVRGNMQPETTDMYIWGTISDADANPMPFVQLIVKAKDEKFTGTTDANGDFQMPLAGIELKEGEELTALFAVDFRYQRDGKTYFVINDLSGNSYNEVALGRNIKIKGGENLEVHLRIDGSNDPDVITTVSSMDRLKHLSVIYYHMHEAVDFALTVLKANIDYKLPVDVFVGNTEGKTHYDMTDSKILISANVASYDAKDRPKNREYHEFAHHIMYTEYGGDFATGRSDPKSVPHEGYLNPNTGDSWTEGFAEFIAIAAAKESGDKTPEMYSYWGSLEANNYKMWDAQGKYEEFAVASLLWDMYDSTNEKGDALTLTLDEIWSIIRVKRADVFAYYSAFKSAYPRKSKEIDDLFVLHGVFADTTPGNHKLDRNEPWKWTNRQARQYIFVDLASNDSAKIEWKNGMVIGKATNYERANRTSAVRHDSAYLKVDDRVDFYLVKVHYTDNSFQDYEYTVDQREGKIYLTPMPSDSSAVITVVPDSVDYIGEAYTAGASELNSMIFSAEDEFFDTHDFKLKATGNHKDARYELYGGVKPDYSYEGDLGTKVPLKAVQKEMTAPKAAGKFPWFALVLAVALGGFGYLFARKEGFRKKVISGTKTGVVAFRKHGVPFIKKAAKKTAEITVKAGKAAVLGTKKGIEMIKPHVKKLKERIRKK
;
A
#
# COMPACT_ATOMS: atom_id res chain seq x y z
N MET A 1 -4.87 -0.28 53.98
CA MET A 1 -5.57 -1.31 53.18
C MET A 1 -6.85 -1.72 53.89
N LYS A 2 -7.94 -1.92 53.14
CA LYS A 2 -9.32 -2.32 53.56
C LYS A 2 -10.25 -1.19 54.03
N LYS A 3 -10.68 -0.33 53.09
CA LYS A 3 -12.00 0.36 53.13
C LYS A 3 -12.43 1.06 51.82
N ILE A 4 -12.08 0.53 50.63
CA ILE A 4 -12.51 1.11 49.33
C ILE A 4 -12.91 0.02 48.33
N TRP A 5 -13.54 -1.08 48.76
CA TRP A 5 -13.86 -2.19 47.83
C TRP A 5 -15.22 -2.88 48.05
N PHE A 6 -16.19 -2.25 48.73
CA PHE A 6 -17.43 -2.95 49.08
C PHE A 6 -18.71 -2.09 49.03
N MET A 7 -18.85 -1.20 48.05
CA MET A 7 -20.08 -0.38 47.97
C MET A 7 -20.54 0.01 46.55
N MET A 8 -20.23 -0.77 45.52
CA MET A 8 -20.67 -0.43 44.15
C MET A 8 -21.24 -1.59 43.32
N PHE A 9 -21.71 -2.67 43.93
CA PHE A 9 -22.48 -3.67 43.20
C PHE A 9 -23.60 -4.23 44.08
N ILE A 10 -24.82 -4.23 43.53
CA ILE A 10 -26.09 -4.71 44.11
C ILE A 10 -26.91 -3.61 44.80
N LEU A 11 -27.57 -2.80 43.97
CA LEU A 11 -29.02 -2.67 44.06
C LEU A 11 -29.56 -2.57 42.64
N MET A 12 -30.20 -3.66 42.24
CA MET A 12 -30.89 -3.81 40.95
C MET A 12 -32.08 -2.84 40.85
N LEU A 13 -32.35 -2.40 39.63
CA LEU A 13 -33.71 -2.12 39.12
C LEU A 13 -34.69 -3.27 39.51
N PRO A 14 -36.02 -3.06 39.64
CA PRO A 14 -36.82 -2.27 38.68
C PRO A 14 -38.03 -1.48 39.27
N TYR A 15 -38.47 -0.42 38.58
CA TYR A 15 -39.80 -0.32 37.95
C TYR A 15 -39.97 1.05 37.28
N ALA A 16 -40.44 1.00 36.04
CA ALA A 16 -40.85 2.11 35.21
C ALA A 16 -42.11 2.81 35.75
N LEU A 17 -42.30 4.09 35.39
CA LEU A 17 -43.53 4.59 34.75
C LEU A 17 -43.32 6.03 34.23
N CYS A 18 -43.53 6.16 32.92
CA CYS A 18 -44.04 7.30 32.15
C CYS A 18 -43.64 8.73 32.53
N GLU A 19 -42.88 9.38 31.65
CA GLU A 19 -43.22 10.72 31.10
C GLU A 19 -42.51 10.91 29.74
N TYR A 20 -43.28 11.41 28.75
CA TYR A 20 -43.00 11.80 27.35
C TYR A 20 -41.55 11.73 26.80
N PRO A 21 -41.31 11.19 25.59
CA PRO A 21 -40.10 11.55 24.86
C PRO A 21 -40.26 12.99 24.37
N ALA A 22 -39.52 13.88 25.02
CA ALA A 22 -39.19 15.18 24.49
C ALA A 22 -38.55 15.00 23.10
N TRP A 23 -38.93 15.85 22.16
CA TRP A 23 -38.19 16.07 20.92
C TRP A 23 -36.73 16.33 21.28
N THR A 24 -35.87 15.35 21.07
CA THR A 24 -34.44 15.60 21.08
C THR A 24 -34.11 16.23 19.73
N ASP A 25 -34.03 17.56 19.70
CA ASP A 25 -33.25 18.29 18.71
C ASP A 25 -31.79 17.87 18.87
N SER A 26 -31.43 16.65 18.42
CA SER A 26 -30.03 16.27 18.32
C SER A 26 -29.46 17.00 17.11
N MET A 27 -28.94 18.20 17.35
CA MET A 27 -28.10 18.91 16.39
C MET A 27 -26.96 17.98 15.98
N ASP A 28 -27.00 17.55 14.72
CA ASP A 28 -26.04 16.73 13.98
C ASP A 28 -25.62 15.40 14.62
N ALA A 29 -26.26 14.29 14.21
CA ALA A 29 -25.67 12.95 14.31
C ALA A 29 -24.33 12.93 13.55
N LYS A 30 -23.27 12.38 14.16
CA LYS A 30 -21.88 12.52 13.67
C LYS A 30 -21.10 11.20 13.56
N SER A 31 -21.75 10.03 13.63
CA SER A 31 -21.05 8.76 13.43
C SER A 31 -21.88 7.67 12.75
N GLU A 32 -21.20 6.76 12.04
CA GLU A 32 -21.80 5.53 11.50
C GLU A 32 -22.32 4.57 12.60
N LYS A 33 -22.07 4.88 13.88
CA LYS A 33 -22.60 4.13 15.03
C LYS A 33 -23.91 4.72 15.56
N ASP A 34 -24.32 5.88 15.06
CA ASP A 34 -25.57 6.52 15.46
C ASP A 34 -26.75 5.72 14.88
N PRO A 35 -27.89 5.63 15.59
CA PRO A 35 -29.06 4.88 15.12
C PRO A 35 -29.59 5.39 13.77
N LEU A 36 -29.38 6.66 13.46
CA LEU A 36 -29.74 7.27 12.17
C LEU A 36 -28.76 8.40 11.83
N TYR A 37 -28.18 8.39 10.63
CA TYR A 37 -27.11 9.33 10.24
C TYR A 37 -27.17 9.73 8.76
N ILE A 38 -26.87 11.00 8.43
CA ILE A 38 -26.77 11.49 7.04
C ILE A 38 -25.32 11.88 6.72
N GLU A 39 -24.75 11.21 5.73
CA GLU A 39 -23.50 11.59 5.10
C GLU A 39 -23.78 12.48 3.87
N MET A 40 -23.42 13.76 3.96
CA MET A 40 -23.40 14.73 2.86
C MET A 40 -22.37 15.82 3.15
N ASP A 41 -22.02 16.63 2.15
CA ASP A 41 -21.08 17.74 2.33
C ASP A 41 -21.71 18.92 3.09
N ASP A 42 -20.97 19.50 4.04
CA ASP A 42 -21.42 20.67 4.83
C ASP A 42 -21.60 21.96 4.01
N SER A 43 -21.16 21.93 2.75
CA SER A 43 -21.33 23.04 1.82
C SER A 43 -21.43 22.51 0.39
N LEU A 44 -22.45 22.98 -0.32
CA LEU A 44 -22.85 22.48 -1.64
C LEU A 44 -22.91 23.62 -2.65
N PRO A 45 -22.44 23.44 -3.89
CA PRO A 45 -22.51 24.48 -4.90
C PRO A 45 -23.96 24.73 -5.33
N SER A 46 -24.32 26.00 -5.53
CA SER A 46 -25.64 26.37 -6.05
C SER A 46 -25.88 25.75 -7.43
N TYR A 47 -27.09 25.25 -7.67
CA TYR A 47 -27.59 24.61 -8.90
C TYR A 47 -26.87 23.33 -9.34
N MET A 48 -25.95 22.79 -8.53
CA MET A 48 -25.24 21.56 -8.84
C MET A 48 -25.92 20.32 -8.21
N PRO A 49 -25.99 19.19 -8.94
CA PRO A 49 -26.36 17.89 -8.39
C PRO A 49 -25.50 17.51 -7.18
N ALA A 50 -26.15 17.11 -6.09
CA ALA A 50 -25.53 16.61 -4.87
C ALA A 50 -26.18 15.27 -4.48
N LYS A 51 -25.47 14.50 -3.63
CA LYS A 51 -25.95 13.22 -3.09
C LYS A 51 -25.90 13.26 -1.57
N ALA A 52 -26.94 12.72 -0.93
CA ALA A 52 -26.96 12.41 0.49
C ALA A 52 -27.11 10.89 0.67
N LYS A 53 -26.26 10.30 1.52
CA LYS A 53 -26.40 8.92 1.98
C LYS A 53 -26.97 8.92 3.39
N ILE A 54 -28.01 8.13 3.63
CA ILE A 54 -28.68 8.02 4.93
C ILE A 54 -28.48 6.61 5.45
N PHE A 55 -27.75 6.48 6.55
CA PHE A 55 -27.49 5.21 7.24
C PHE A 55 -28.53 5.01 8.34
N ILE A 56 -29.20 3.86 8.32
CA ILE A 56 -30.33 3.54 9.19
C ILE A 56 -29.96 2.31 10.02
N ASN A 57 -29.32 2.54 11.17
CA ASN A 57 -28.86 1.49 12.07
C ASN A 57 -29.89 1.10 13.13
N ASP A 58 -30.92 1.94 13.33
CA ASP A 58 -31.98 1.70 14.30
C ASP A 58 -32.85 0.49 13.88
N PRO A 59 -32.85 -0.61 14.65
CA PRO A 59 -33.63 -1.79 14.32
C PRO A 59 -35.14 -1.54 14.30
N LEU A 60 -35.64 -0.57 15.08
CA LEU A 60 -37.06 -0.21 15.12
C LEU A 60 -37.46 0.48 13.81
N ILE A 61 -36.66 1.45 13.34
CA ILE A 61 -36.93 2.13 12.07
C ILE A 61 -36.92 1.12 10.91
N ARG A 62 -35.89 0.26 10.83
CA ARG A 62 -35.79 -0.75 9.76
C ARG A 62 -36.95 -1.74 9.74
N LYS A 63 -37.52 -2.04 10.92
CA LYS A 63 -38.58 -3.04 11.07
C LYS A 63 -39.98 -2.45 10.89
N GLU A 64 -40.21 -1.26 11.42
CA GLU A 64 -41.56 -0.69 11.58
C GLU A 64 -41.84 0.49 10.64
N ALA A 65 -40.83 1.14 10.07
CA ALA A 65 -41.06 2.19 9.08
C ALA A 65 -41.42 1.57 7.73
N ASN A 66 -42.42 2.15 7.07
CA ASN A 66 -42.86 1.74 5.73
C ASN A 66 -42.87 2.89 4.72
N TYR A 67 -42.64 4.13 5.19
CA TYR A 67 -42.46 5.32 4.34
C TYR A 67 -41.39 6.25 4.89
N ILE A 68 -40.77 7.01 4.00
CA ILE A 68 -39.90 8.14 4.32
C ILE A 68 -40.41 9.43 3.69
N GLU A 69 -40.26 10.56 4.35
CA GLU A 69 -40.46 11.89 3.77
C GLU A 69 -39.12 12.60 3.68
N VAL A 70 -38.79 13.13 2.50
CA VAL A 70 -37.56 13.90 2.27
C VAL A 70 -37.91 15.38 2.27
N PHE A 71 -37.13 16.18 2.99
CA PHE A 71 -37.29 17.62 3.01
C PHE A 71 -35.94 18.29 2.77
N ALA A 72 -35.91 19.27 1.86
CA ALA A 72 -34.74 20.08 1.63
C ALA A 72 -35.17 21.55 1.55
N SER A 73 -34.61 22.41 2.40
CA SER A 73 -34.83 23.86 2.28
C SER A 73 -33.92 24.41 1.20
N ASN A 74 -34.45 25.28 0.33
CA ASN A 74 -33.68 25.90 -0.74
C ASN A 74 -33.01 24.83 -1.64
N ALA A 75 -33.78 23.81 -2.07
CA ALA A 75 -33.28 22.70 -2.87
C ALA A 75 -34.43 21.90 -3.53
N VAL A 76 -34.13 21.25 -4.65
CA VAL A 76 -35.03 20.29 -5.33
C VAL A 76 -34.44 18.89 -5.22
N ALA A 77 -35.16 17.98 -4.55
CA ALA A 77 -34.77 16.58 -4.43
C ALA A 77 -35.20 15.77 -5.68
N TYR A 78 -34.43 14.75 -6.03
CA TYR A 78 -34.75 13.82 -7.11
C TYR A 78 -34.30 12.40 -6.76
N THR A 79 -35.00 11.42 -7.32
CA THR A 79 -34.64 10.00 -7.16
C THR A 79 -33.40 9.66 -7.99
N LEU A 80 -32.66 8.60 -7.64
CA LEU A 80 -31.48 8.17 -8.42
C LEU A 80 -31.82 7.72 -9.85
N SER A 81 -33.08 7.40 -10.13
CA SER A 81 -33.59 7.14 -11.49
C SER A 81 -33.82 8.43 -12.31
N GLY A 82 -33.60 9.61 -11.72
CA GLY A 82 -33.75 10.91 -12.38
C GLY A 82 -35.19 11.42 -12.44
N GLU A 83 -36.13 10.78 -11.74
CA GLU A 83 -37.49 11.30 -11.61
C GLU A 83 -37.48 12.47 -10.60
N GLU A 84 -37.92 13.63 -11.08
CA GLU A 84 -38.07 14.85 -10.28
C GLU A 84 -39.13 14.63 -9.21
N ILE A 85 -38.78 14.88 -7.95
CA ILE A 85 -39.74 14.83 -6.85
C ILE A 85 -40.47 16.17 -6.86
N VAL A 86 -41.64 16.21 -7.51
CA VAL A 86 -42.43 17.43 -7.69
C VAL A 86 -42.87 17.99 -6.34
N ILE A 87 -42.44 19.23 -6.04
CA ILE A 87 -42.80 19.95 -4.82
C ILE A 87 -44.14 20.65 -5.03
N ASP A 88 -45.20 20.21 -4.35
CA ASP A 88 -46.42 21.01 -4.20
C ASP A 88 -46.22 22.01 -3.04
N PRO A 89 -46.40 23.32 -3.25
CA PRO A 89 -46.30 24.35 -2.21
C PRO A 89 -47.24 24.18 -1.00
N SER A 90 -48.20 23.25 -1.03
CA SER A 90 -49.27 23.13 -0.03
C SER A 90 -48.90 22.42 1.30
N GLY A 91 -47.66 22.00 1.52
CA GLY A 91 -47.14 21.64 2.86
C GLY A 91 -47.83 20.46 3.59
N THR A 92 -48.20 19.39 2.88
CA THR A 92 -48.77 18.17 3.49
C THR A 92 -48.26 16.92 2.76
N PHE A 93 -47.52 16.04 3.46
CA PHE A 93 -47.20 14.62 3.20
C PHE A 93 -47.05 14.14 1.73
N ARG A 94 -46.43 14.93 0.85
CA ARG A 94 -46.40 14.66 -0.60
C ARG A 94 -45.08 14.08 -1.11
N GLN A 95 -44.01 14.09 -0.33
CA GLN A 95 -42.71 13.53 -0.71
C GLN A 95 -42.44 12.17 -0.02
N ALA A 96 -43.50 11.39 0.20
CA ALA A 96 -43.42 10.08 0.80
C ALA A 96 -42.92 9.02 -0.21
N LEU A 97 -41.76 8.41 0.04
CA LEU A 97 -41.27 7.26 -0.71
C LEU A 97 -41.51 5.98 0.11
N PRO A 98 -41.89 4.86 -0.52
CA PRO A 98 -41.90 3.57 0.16
C PRO A 98 -40.52 3.24 0.72
N TYR A 99 -40.48 2.71 1.93
CA TYR A 99 -39.26 2.25 2.58
C TYR A 99 -39.39 0.77 2.90
N ASN A 100 -38.39 -0.02 2.50
CA ASN A 100 -38.40 -1.48 2.55
C ASN A 100 -37.39 -2.03 3.57
N GLY A 101 -36.95 -1.22 4.54
CA GLY A 101 -36.01 -1.65 5.58
C GLY A 101 -34.54 -1.62 5.14
N GLU A 102 -34.23 -0.89 4.07
CA GLU A 102 -32.87 -0.67 3.57
C GLU A 102 -31.97 -0.11 4.67
N SER A 103 -30.77 -0.67 4.86
CA SER A 103 -29.83 -0.13 5.87
C SER A 103 -29.17 1.18 5.42
N VAL A 104 -29.20 1.48 4.12
CA VAL A 104 -28.65 2.70 3.53
C VAL A 104 -29.55 3.17 2.40
N LEU A 105 -29.90 4.45 2.40
CA LEU A 105 -30.60 5.13 1.29
C LEU A 105 -29.66 6.16 0.65
N GLU A 106 -29.72 6.32 -0.67
CA GLU A 106 -28.98 7.37 -1.38
C GLU A 106 -29.98 8.23 -2.18
N ILE A 107 -29.95 9.54 -1.94
CA ILE A 107 -30.91 10.50 -2.48
C ILE A 107 -30.14 11.62 -3.19
N GLY A 108 -30.56 11.95 -4.42
CA GLY A 108 -30.04 13.08 -5.16
C GLY A 108 -30.81 14.35 -4.84
N PHE A 109 -30.14 15.50 -4.82
CA PHE A 109 -30.82 16.80 -4.72
C PHE A 109 -29.96 17.92 -5.31
N ARG A 110 -30.57 19.04 -5.69
CA ARG A 110 -29.88 20.25 -6.15
C ARG A 110 -30.11 21.36 -5.13
N ALA A 111 -29.04 22.00 -4.66
CA ALA A 111 -29.16 23.17 -3.81
C ALA A 111 -29.59 24.38 -4.66
N GLU A 112 -30.67 25.06 -4.28
CA GLU A 112 -31.21 26.23 -4.95
C GLU A 112 -31.20 27.43 -4.01
N GLY A 113 -30.33 28.39 -4.25
CA GLY A 113 -30.31 29.62 -3.44
C GLY A 113 -29.04 30.43 -3.61
N GLY A 114 -29.03 31.60 -2.99
CA GLY A 114 -27.86 32.48 -3.00
C GLY A 114 -26.67 31.87 -2.26
N VAL A 115 -25.47 32.15 -2.75
CA VAL A 115 -24.22 31.81 -2.05
C VAL A 115 -24.25 32.37 -0.62
N GLY A 116 -23.92 31.53 0.35
CA GLY A 116 -23.97 31.83 1.78
C GLY A 116 -25.32 31.49 2.46
N ALA A 117 -26.36 31.12 1.71
CA ALA A 117 -27.62 30.71 2.29
C ALA A 117 -27.44 29.43 3.12
N LYS A 118 -27.94 29.45 4.37
CA LYS A 118 -28.06 28.26 5.20
C LYS A 118 -29.27 27.47 4.74
N SER A 119 -29.06 26.18 4.55
CA SER A 119 -30.06 25.22 4.09
C SER A 119 -29.99 23.97 4.96
N SER A 120 -30.98 23.11 4.82
CA SER A 120 -31.11 21.87 5.58
C SER A 120 -31.67 20.78 4.69
N PHE A 121 -31.18 19.57 4.87
CA PHE A 121 -31.71 18.36 4.29
C PHE A 121 -32.14 17.43 5.41
N SER A 122 -33.36 16.91 5.38
CA SER A 122 -33.87 15.95 6.37
C SER A 122 -34.64 14.81 5.73
N VAL A 123 -34.63 13.67 6.40
CA VAL A 123 -35.39 12.47 6.06
C VAL A 123 -36.11 11.99 7.31
N ASP A 124 -37.44 11.99 7.25
CA ASP A 124 -38.33 11.56 8.33
C ASP A 124 -38.89 10.18 8.02
N PHE A 125 -38.88 9.27 9.00
CA PHE A 125 -39.31 7.88 8.86
C PHE A 125 -40.65 7.66 9.55
N TYR A 126 -41.62 7.09 8.84
CA TYR A 126 -42.98 6.92 9.33
C TYR A 126 -43.44 5.47 9.30
N ASN A 127 -44.22 5.09 10.31
CA ASN A 127 -45.12 3.96 10.22
C ASN A 127 -46.52 4.48 9.87
N VAL A 128 -47.02 4.09 8.71
CA VAL A 128 -48.26 4.56 8.12
C VAL A 128 -49.27 3.42 8.04
N LYS A 129 -50.49 3.66 8.50
CA LYS A 129 -51.64 2.76 8.43
C LYS A 129 -52.80 3.42 7.69
N ILE A 130 -53.37 2.70 6.71
CA ILE A 130 -54.56 3.15 6.00
C ILE A 130 -55.77 2.60 6.74
N VAL A 131 -56.70 3.48 7.12
CA VAL A 131 -57.91 3.13 7.87
C VAL A 131 -59.09 3.09 6.91
N GLY A 132 -59.86 2.01 6.96
CA GLY A 132 -61.09 1.89 6.16
C GLY A 132 -62.19 2.79 6.72
N GLY A 133 -62.77 3.65 5.88
CA GLY A 133 -63.86 4.56 6.24
C GLY A 133 -63.41 6.02 6.45
N ARG A 134 -64.38 6.93 6.61
CA ARG A 134 -64.14 8.38 6.84
C ARG A 134 -64.34 8.82 8.29
N GLU A 135 -64.71 7.91 9.17
CA GLU A 135 -64.82 8.22 10.60
C GLU A 135 -63.43 8.36 11.21
N TRP A 136 -63.21 9.44 11.94
CA TRP A 136 -61.95 9.73 12.60
C TRP A 136 -61.70 8.70 13.73
N PRO A 137 -60.63 7.88 13.66
CA PRO A 137 -60.34 6.90 14.68
C PRO A 137 -59.93 7.58 15.98
N ASP A 138 -60.20 6.93 17.11
CA ASP A 138 -59.76 7.41 18.42
C ASP A 138 -58.26 7.16 18.60
N THR A 139 -57.45 8.18 18.34
CA THR A 139 -55.99 8.18 18.50
C THR A 139 -55.52 8.56 19.90
N LYS A 140 -56.44 8.97 20.79
CA LYS A 140 -56.13 9.49 22.13
C LYS A 140 -56.30 8.45 23.24
N LYS A 141 -57.07 7.38 22.99
CA LYS A 141 -57.32 6.34 23.98
C LYS A 141 -56.21 5.28 24.00
N ASN A 142 -55.51 5.19 25.12
CA ASN A 142 -54.49 4.16 25.35
C ASN A 142 -55.10 2.75 25.17
N GLY A 143 -54.45 1.91 24.37
CA GLY A 143 -54.90 0.56 24.01
C GLY A 143 -55.64 0.44 22.67
N THR A 144 -55.90 1.53 21.95
CA THR A 144 -56.34 1.45 20.54
C THR A 144 -55.12 1.18 19.63
N GLU A 145 -55.34 0.50 18.50
CA GLU A 145 -54.28 0.20 17.53
C GLU A 145 -53.61 1.47 16.95
N LEU A 146 -54.35 2.58 16.94
CA LEU A 146 -53.94 3.88 16.42
C LEU A 146 -53.64 4.89 17.53
N TYR A 147 -53.42 4.43 18.76
CA TYR A 147 -53.00 5.30 19.86
C TYR A 147 -51.71 6.04 19.48
N GLN A 148 -51.73 7.37 19.60
CA GLN A 148 -50.66 8.31 19.21
C GLN A 148 -50.40 8.47 17.70
N TYR A 149 -51.21 7.86 16.82
CA TYR A 149 -51.12 8.16 15.40
C TYR A 149 -51.75 9.53 15.10
N ASN A 150 -51.18 10.24 14.14
CA ASN A 150 -51.78 11.43 13.55
C ASN A 150 -52.50 11.03 12.25
N CYS A 151 -53.81 11.19 12.22
CA CYS A 151 -54.62 10.80 11.07
C CYS A 151 -54.96 12.02 10.22
N ASN A 152 -54.97 11.87 8.90
CA ASN A 152 -55.41 12.89 7.94
C ASN A 152 -56.07 12.21 6.74
N ILE A 153 -56.87 12.94 5.97
CA ILE A 153 -57.35 12.46 4.66
C ILE A 153 -56.28 12.80 3.63
N GLU A 154 -55.71 11.77 3.00
CA GLU A 154 -54.63 11.90 2.01
C GLU A 154 -55.15 11.61 0.61
N THR A 155 -54.68 12.36 -0.38
CA THR A 155 -55.07 12.22 -1.80
C THR A 155 -53.93 11.70 -2.68
N ASN A 156 -52.74 11.51 -2.11
CA ASN A 156 -51.58 10.96 -2.78
C ASN A 156 -51.86 9.55 -3.33
N ARG A 157 -51.67 9.35 -4.64
CA ARG A 157 -51.91 8.06 -5.33
C ARG A 157 -50.98 6.93 -4.89
N LEU A 158 -49.83 7.25 -4.28
CA LEU A 158 -48.93 6.26 -3.69
C LEU A 158 -49.55 5.60 -2.45
N LEU A 159 -50.24 6.39 -1.61
CA LEU A 159 -50.85 5.94 -0.36
C LEU A 159 -52.32 5.54 -0.52
N CYS A 160 -53.06 6.26 -1.35
CA CYS A 160 -54.49 6.10 -1.53
C CYS A 160 -54.83 5.84 -3.00
N LYS A 161 -55.41 4.67 -3.29
CA LYS A 161 -55.90 4.34 -4.64
C LYS A 161 -57.22 5.04 -4.99
N GLU A 162 -57.94 5.55 -4.00
CA GLU A 162 -59.25 6.17 -4.17
C GLU A 162 -59.15 7.64 -4.62
N LYS A 163 -59.94 8.01 -5.64
CA LYS A 163 -59.95 9.39 -6.20
C LYS A 163 -60.33 10.47 -5.18
N GLU A 164 -61.12 10.11 -4.16
CA GLU A 164 -61.61 11.05 -3.14
C GLU A 164 -60.69 11.13 -1.92
N GLY A 165 -59.55 10.44 -1.95
CA GLY A 165 -58.61 10.31 -0.83
C GLY A 165 -59.02 9.23 0.18
N CYS A 166 -58.05 8.77 0.97
CA CYS A 166 -58.26 7.78 2.04
C CYS A 166 -57.72 8.29 3.37
N MET A 167 -58.24 7.76 4.48
CA MET A 167 -57.75 8.14 5.80
C MET A 167 -56.42 7.44 6.09
N VAL A 168 -55.37 8.24 6.24
CA VAL A 168 -54.01 7.79 6.52
C VAL A 168 -53.62 8.24 7.91
N CYS A 169 -53.30 7.28 8.76
CA CYS A 169 -52.79 7.50 10.10
C CYS A 169 -51.30 7.23 10.10
N SER A 170 -50.47 8.18 10.55
CA SER A 170 -49.02 8.01 10.62
C SER A 170 -48.46 8.32 12.01
N THR A 171 -47.34 7.69 12.34
CA THR A 171 -46.51 8.04 13.48
C THR A 171 -45.04 8.10 13.05
N THR A 172 -44.31 9.11 13.51
CA THR A 172 -42.88 9.29 13.21
C THR A 172 -42.05 8.36 14.10
N LEU A 173 -41.22 7.53 13.47
CA LEU A 173 -40.33 6.60 14.17
C LEU A 173 -38.92 7.18 14.37
N GLY A 174 -38.50 8.09 13.49
CA GLY A 174 -37.22 8.76 13.58
C GLY A 174 -37.06 9.83 12.50
N SER A 175 -36.12 10.75 12.72
CA SER A 175 -35.78 11.80 11.77
C SER A 175 -34.27 11.96 11.76
N ALA A 176 -33.69 12.15 10.58
CA ALA A 176 -32.34 12.66 10.46
C ALA A 176 -32.34 13.95 9.67
N ARG A 177 -31.55 14.91 10.15
CA ARG A 177 -31.42 16.23 9.54
C ARG A 177 -29.94 16.62 9.51
N LYS A 178 -29.54 17.27 8.43
CA LYS A 178 -28.23 17.86 8.26
C LYS A 178 -28.34 19.28 7.70
N GLU A 179 -27.67 20.22 8.34
CA GLU A 179 -27.54 21.58 7.85
C GLU A 179 -26.35 21.71 6.88
N PHE A 180 -26.48 22.58 5.89
CA PHE A 180 -25.41 22.90 4.93
C PHE A 180 -25.48 24.35 4.48
N VAL A 181 -24.40 24.85 3.90
CA VAL A 181 -24.33 26.21 3.33
C VAL A 181 -24.16 26.14 1.82
N ILE A 182 -24.99 26.88 1.08
CA ILE A 182 -24.83 27.01 -0.36
C ILE A 182 -23.53 27.78 -0.64
N SER A 183 -22.56 27.16 -1.31
CA SER A 183 -21.32 27.81 -1.74
C SER A 183 -21.42 28.27 -3.19
N GLY A 184 -20.58 29.24 -3.55
CA GLY A 184 -20.28 29.49 -4.95
C GLY A 184 -19.61 28.27 -5.56
N SER A 185 -19.79 28.05 -6.87
CA SER A 185 -19.12 27.01 -7.63
C SER A 185 -17.64 26.91 -7.21
N LYS A 186 -17.27 25.74 -6.67
CA LYS A 186 -15.93 25.50 -6.09
C LYS A 186 -15.00 24.77 -7.06
N TYR A 187 -15.31 24.79 -8.35
CA TYR A 187 -14.44 24.24 -9.38
C TYR A 187 -13.38 25.29 -9.70
N GLY A 188 -12.21 25.16 -9.06
CA GLY A 188 -11.00 25.80 -9.57
C GLY A 188 -10.66 25.16 -10.91
N ILE A 189 -10.78 25.92 -11.99
CA ILE A 189 -10.32 25.51 -13.31
C ILE A 189 -8.80 25.70 -13.30
N SER A 190 -8.04 24.60 -13.33
CA SER A 190 -6.60 24.68 -13.55
C SER A 190 -6.36 24.94 -15.02
N LEU A 191 -5.81 26.10 -15.34
CA LEU A 191 -5.45 26.51 -16.69
C LEU A 191 -3.97 26.15 -16.92
N PRO A 192 -3.56 25.78 -18.15
CA PRO A 192 -2.15 25.54 -18.46
C PRO A 192 -1.31 26.76 -18.05
N GLY A 193 -0.20 26.50 -17.35
CA GLY A 193 0.51 27.44 -16.47
C GLY A 193 1.21 28.64 -17.10
N ARG A 194 0.52 29.45 -17.91
CA ARG A 194 1.02 30.73 -18.41
C ARG A 194 0.14 31.95 -18.11
N PHE A 195 -1.12 31.76 -17.75
CA PHE A 195 -2.08 32.88 -17.68
C PHE A 195 -2.89 32.87 -16.37
N ASP A 196 -2.76 33.93 -15.58
CA ASP A 196 -3.52 34.15 -14.35
C ASP A 196 -4.83 34.91 -14.64
N PHE A 197 -5.90 34.18 -14.95
CA PHE A 197 -7.17 34.81 -15.27
C PHE A 197 -7.84 35.41 -14.02
N LYS A 198 -8.30 36.66 -14.14
CA LYS A 198 -9.09 37.35 -13.11
C LYS A 198 -10.58 37.10 -13.36
N ARG A 199 -11.33 36.76 -12.31
CA ARG A 199 -12.80 36.65 -12.38
C ARG A 199 -13.39 38.05 -12.54
N TYR A 200 -14.29 38.23 -13.50
CA TYR A 200 -14.90 39.54 -13.79
C TYR A 200 -15.98 39.95 -12.76
N SER A 201 -16.05 39.31 -11.59
CA SER A 201 -17.15 39.47 -10.62
C SER A 201 -17.00 40.63 -9.64
N ASP A 202 -15.86 41.34 -9.63
CA ASP A 202 -15.56 42.31 -8.58
C ASP A 202 -15.97 43.76 -8.89
N THR A 203 -16.35 44.09 -10.13
CA THR A 203 -16.47 45.51 -10.54
C THR A 203 -17.87 45.98 -10.93
N ASP A 204 -18.85 45.10 -11.22
CA ASP A 204 -20.19 45.57 -11.58
C ASP A 204 -21.32 44.61 -11.17
N LYS A 205 -22.00 44.94 -10.05
CA LYS A 205 -23.16 44.19 -9.54
C LYS A 205 -24.37 44.23 -10.48
N SER A 206 -24.45 45.19 -11.40
CA SER A 206 -25.64 45.37 -12.25
C SER A 206 -25.80 44.31 -13.34
N LEU A 207 -24.71 43.63 -13.72
CA LEU A 207 -24.71 42.56 -14.72
C LEU A 207 -25.01 41.18 -14.12
N GLN A 208 -24.72 40.96 -12.82
CA GLN A 208 -24.98 39.68 -12.14
C GLN A 208 -26.48 39.34 -12.02
N GLU A 209 -27.36 40.34 -11.97
CA GLU A 209 -28.80 40.09 -11.81
C GLU A 209 -29.50 39.65 -13.10
N ARG A 210 -28.80 39.63 -14.25
CA ARG A 210 -29.45 39.40 -15.57
C ARG A 210 -28.88 38.27 -16.43
N SER A 211 -27.81 37.59 -16.04
CA SER A 211 -27.19 36.58 -16.91
C SER A 211 -26.48 35.44 -16.18
N ASN A 212 -26.76 34.20 -16.61
CA ASN A 212 -26.25 32.94 -16.05
C ASN A 212 -24.84 32.56 -16.55
N PHE A 213 -23.95 33.53 -16.81
CA PHE A 213 -22.60 33.22 -17.28
C PHE A 213 -21.51 33.56 -16.25
N GLU A 214 -20.42 32.80 -16.27
CA GLU A 214 -19.17 33.15 -15.56
C GLU A 214 -18.12 33.62 -16.54
N ARG A 215 -17.49 34.78 -16.29
CA ARG A 215 -16.44 35.34 -17.15
C ARG A 215 -15.12 35.49 -16.40
N PHE A 216 -14.05 35.05 -17.04
CA PHE A 216 -12.67 35.18 -16.60
C PHE A 216 -11.87 35.90 -17.67
N THR A 217 -10.96 36.79 -17.28
CA THR A 217 -10.16 37.58 -18.22
C THR A 217 -8.72 37.65 -17.74
N TYR A 218 -7.78 37.38 -18.62
CA TYR A 218 -6.36 37.65 -18.45
C TYR A 218 -5.96 38.74 -19.45
N SER A 219 -5.08 39.65 -19.06
CA SER A 219 -4.54 40.66 -19.96
C SER A 219 -3.08 40.92 -19.62
N GLU A 220 -2.22 40.99 -20.63
CA GLU A 220 -0.80 41.28 -20.50
C GLU A 220 -0.43 42.40 -21.47
N GLU A 221 0.40 43.33 -21.01
CA GLU A 221 1.02 44.33 -21.88
C GLU A 221 2.36 43.78 -22.37
N LYS A 222 2.57 43.75 -23.69
CA LYS A 222 3.82 43.31 -24.30
C LYS A 222 4.32 44.36 -25.28
N THR A 223 5.63 44.62 -25.24
CA THR A 223 6.31 45.48 -26.21
C THR A 223 6.77 44.64 -27.40
N MET A 224 6.14 44.79 -28.56
CA MET A 224 6.59 44.16 -29.79
C MET A 224 7.70 45.00 -30.42
N THR A 225 8.81 44.36 -30.80
CA THR A 225 9.91 44.99 -31.55
C THR A 225 9.89 44.50 -32.99
N TYR A 226 9.80 45.42 -33.93
CA TYR A 226 9.60 45.13 -35.34
C TYR A 226 10.92 44.93 -36.09
N SER A 227 10.84 44.36 -37.29
CA SER A 227 12.01 44.17 -38.17
C SER A 227 12.66 45.51 -38.59
N SER A 228 11.90 46.60 -38.55
CA SER A 228 12.35 47.98 -38.74
C SER A 228 13.06 48.57 -37.51
N GLY A 229 13.01 47.89 -36.36
CA GLY A 229 13.58 48.32 -35.08
C GLY A 229 12.67 49.22 -34.23
N SER A 230 11.46 49.56 -34.69
CA SER A 230 10.48 50.25 -33.84
C SER A 230 9.90 49.32 -32.78
N THR A 231 9.45 49.88 -31.66
CA THR A 231 8.80 49.14 -30.57
C THR A 231 7.40 49.68 -30.29
N MET A 232 6.44 48.82 -29.95
CA MET A 232 5.08 49.22 -29.60
C MET A 232 4.52 48.36 -28.47
N ASP A 233 3.92 48.99 -27.47
CA ASP A 233 3.21 48.31 -26.39
C ASP A 233 1.81 47.93 -26.86
N ILE A 234 1.50 46.64 -26.82
CA ILE A 234 0.17 46.11 -27.10
C ILE A 234 -0.37 45.33 -25.90
N SER A 235 -1.67 45.40 -25.68
CA SER A 235 -2.33 44.61 -24.64
C SER A 235 -2.94 43.37 -25.25
N ASP A 236 -2.35 42.21 -24.97
CA ASP A 236 -2.95 40.92 -25.27
C ASP A 236 -3.98 40.62 -24.19
N SER A 237 -5.22 40.31 -24.59
CA SER A 237 -6.26 39.90 -23.63
C SER A 237 -6.86 38.56 -24.01
N TYR A 238 -7.05 37.70 -23.02
CA TYR A 238 -7.66 36.38 -23.11
C TYR A 238 -8.93 36.38 -22.27
N THR A 239 -10.06 35.95 -22.80
CA THR A 239 -11.32 35.84 -22.04
C THR A 239 -11.88 34.45 -22.15
N LEU A 240 -12.33 33.90 -21.01
CA LEU A 240 -13.10 32.66 -20.91
C LEU A 240 -14.48 33.01 -20.39
N GLU A 241 -15.52 32.60 -21.11
CA GLU A 241 -16.90 32.78 -20.68
C GLU A 241 -17.62 31.43 -20.72
N PHE A 242 -18.28 31.10 -19.62
CA PHE A 242 -19.05 29.89 -19.42
C PHE A 242 -20.53 30.26 -19.38
N ASP A 243 -21.29 29.84 -20.39
CA ASP A 243 -22.75 30.02 -20.41
C ASP A 243 -23.43 28.65 -20.32
N MET A 244 -24.36 28.50 -19.38
CA MET A 244 -25.12 27.26 -19.19
C MET A 244 -26.53 27.42 -19.73
N HIS A 245 -26.84 26.63 -20.75
CA HIS A 245 -28.19 26.57 -21.31
C HIS A 245 -28.95 25.34 -20.79
N SER A 246 -30.23 25.53 -20.49
CA SER A 246 -31.15 24.49 -19.98
C SER A 246 -31.48 23.40 -21.01
N SER A 247 -31.22 23.64 -22.28
CA SER A 247 -31.43 22.64 -23.34
C SER A 247 -30.41 22.76 -24.46
N GLU A 248 -30.14 21.62 -25.11
CA GLU A 248 -29.28 21.53 -26.29
C GLU A 248 -29.85 22.33 -27.48
N MET A 249 -31.19 22.42 -27.55
CA MET A 249 -31.90 23.15 -28.58
C MET A 249 -31.77 24.68 -28.43
N ASP A 250 -31.72 25.19 -27.19
CA ASP A 250 -31.46 26.61 -26.91
C ASP A 250 -30.01 26.98 -27.28
N ALA A 251 -29.04 26.13 -26.93
CA ALA A 251 -27.63 26.35 -27.27
C ALA A 251 -27.40 26.33 -28.79
N MET A 252 -28.06 25.42 -29.52
CA MET A 252 -27.98 25.35 -30.99
C MET A 252 -28.66 26.55 -31.66
N GLN A 253 -29.86 26.95 -31.23
CA GLN A 253 -30.52 28.15 -31.80
C GLN A 253 -29.71 29.43 -31.55
N TRP A 254 -29.04 29.53 -30.41
CA TRP A 254 -28.16 30.66 -30.10
C TRP A 254 -26.87 30.65 -30.94
N GLY A 255 -26.29 29.48 -31.19
CA GLY A 255 -25.16 29.31 -32.12
C GLY A 255 -25.51 29.71 -33.55
N ASP A 256 -26.68 29.27 -34.03
CA ASP A 256 -27.18 29.54 -35.38
C ASP A 256 -27.57 31.03 -35.58
N TYR A 257 -28.08 31.67 -34.53
CA TYR A 257 -28.31 33.13 -34.50
C TYR A 257 -26.99 33.91 -34.57
N ASN A 258 -25.98 33.49 -33.81
CA ASN A 258 -24.66 34.12 -33.83
C ASN A 258 -23.96 33.95 -35.18
N ASP A 259 -23.97 32.77 -35.80
CA ASP A 259 -23.37 32.56 -37.13
C ASP A 259 -23.99 33.50 -38.19
N ARG A 260 -25.31 33.68 -38.18
CA ARG A 260 -25.99 34.63 -39.08
C ARG A 260 -25.68 36.09 -38.74
N PHE A 261 -25.66 36.44 -37.45
CA PHE A 261 -25.33 37.78 -36.98
C PHE A 261 -23.90 38.17 -37.39
N TYR A 262 -22.92 37.30 -37.18
CA TYR A 262 -21.52 37.57 -37.49
C TYR A 262 -21.26 37.54 -39.01
N LYS A 263 -21.85 36.62 -39.81
CA LYS A 263 -21.75 36.71 -41.29
C LYS A 263 -22.27 38.03 -41.85
N SER A 264 -23.30 38.63 -41.23
CA SER A 264 -23.87 39.91 -41.68
C SER A 264 -22.97 41.13 -41.41
N GLN A 265 -21.95 40.99 -40.55
CA GLN A 265 -21.04 42.07 -40.14
C GLN A 265 -19.68 42.03 -40.86
N GLY A 266 -19.49 41.15 -41.85
CA GLY A 266 -18.28 41.13 -42.69
C GLY A 266 -17.14 40.23 -42.20
N TYR A 267 -17.41 39.28 -41.31
CA TYR A 267 -16.43 38.31 -40.80
C TYR A 267 -16.03 37.31 -41.90
N THR A 268 -14.73 37.14 -42.17
CA THR A 268 -14.23 36.59 -43.46
C THR A 268 -13.85 35.10 -43.48
N LYS A 269 -13.78 34.37 -42.36
CA LYS A 269 -13.40 32.94 -42.36
C LYS A 269 -13.73 32.24 -41.04
N GLY A 270 -14.40 31.09 -41.12
CA GLY A 270 -14.66 30.18 -40.00
C GLY A 270 -15.36 28.90 -40.47
N THR A 271 -14.87 27.73 -40.07
CA THR A 271 -15.55 26.44 -40.25
C THR A 271 -16.15 26.03 -38.90
N CYS A 272 -17.45 25.78 -38.84
CA CYS A 272 -18.06 25.12 -37.69
C CYS A 272 -18.06 23.61 -37.94
N ASP A 273 -17.34 22.86 -37.11
CA ASP A 273 -17.57 21.42 -36.96
C ASP A 273 -18.63 21.20 -35.87
N GLU A 274 -19.27 20.02 -35.80
CA GLU A 274 -20.45 19.72 -34.94
C GLU A 274 -20.31 20.09 -33.44
N LYS A 275 -19.10 20.43 -32.96
CA LYS A 275 -18.81 20.76 -31.55
C LYS A 275 -17.98 22.03 -31.33
N ILE A 276 -17.42 22.65 -32.38
CA ILE A 276 -16.50 23.79 -32.27
C ILE A 276 -16.75 24.78 -33.43
N CYS A 277 -16.95 26.06 -33.10
CA CYS A 277 -17.03 27.15 -34.08
C CYS A 277 -15.89 28.15 -33.89
N GLU A 278 -15.27 28.55 -35.01
CA GLU A 278 -14.13 29.47 -35.07
C GLU A 278 -14.54 30.79 -35.74
N PHE A 279 -14.29 31.93 -35.09
CA PHE A 279 -14.54 33.26 -35.65
C PHE A 279 -13.31 34.17 -35.54
N ILE A 280 -12.93 34.80 -36.65
CA ILE A 280 -11.85 35.80 -36.70
C ILE A 280 -12.46 37.17 -36.98
N ASP A 281 -12.33 38.09 -36.03
CA ASP A 281 -12.68 39.50 -36.16
C ASP A 281 -11.42 40.29 -36.50
N ARG A 282 -11.36 40.89 -37.70
CA ARG A 282 -10.32 41.84 -38.09
C ARG A 282 -10.97 43.21 -38.20
N ASP A 283 -10.81 44.05 -37.18
CA ASP A 283 -11.37 45.40 -37.19
C ASP A 283 -10.40 46.33 -37.93
N VAL A 284 -10.49 46.34 -39.27
CA VAL A 284 -9.58 47.09 -40.14
C VAL A 284 -9.94 48.59 -40.10
N LYS A 285 -9.33 49.32 -39.18
CA LYS A 285 -9.33 50.79 -39.26
C LYS A 285 -8.43 51.22 -40.42
N LYS A 286 -9.04 51.63 -41.53
CA LYS A 286 -8.34 52.19 -42.70
C LYS A 286 -7.39 53.32 -42.29
N GLY A 287 -6.09 53.09 -42.42
CA GLY A 287 -5.05 54.13 -42.33
C GLY A 287 -4.10 54.05 -41.12
N GLY A 288 -4.19 53.05 -40.25
CA GLY A 288 -3.16 52.75 -39.25
C GLY A 288 -2.13 51.75 -39.78
N ASP A 289 -0.89 51.76 -39.26
CA ASP A 289 0.17 50.80 -39.61
C ASP A 289 -0.05 49.39 -38.99
N TRP A 290 -1.16 49.19 -38.27
CA TRP A 290 -1.48 47.97 -37.52
C TRP A 290 -2.98 47.64 -37.58
N GLU A 291 -3.31 46.36 -37.42
CA GLU A 291 -4.67 45.83 -37.35
C GLU A 291 -4.91 45.11 -36.02
N PRO A 292 -5.93 45.49 -35.22
CA PRO A 292 -6.36 44.70 -34.08
C PRO A 292 -7.08 43.44 -34.56
N VAL A 293 -6.69 42.29 -34.00
CA VAL A 293 -7.31 41.00 -34.32
C VAL A 293 -7.87 40.36 -33.07
N SER A 294 -9.17 40.06 -33.11
CA SER A 294 -9.86 39.29 -32.08
C SER A 294 -10.27 37.93 -32.62
N VAL A 295 -9.72 36.86 -32.04
CA VAL A 295 -10.12 35.48 -32.38
C VAL A 295 -11.05 34.99 -31.28
N ARG A 296 -12.20 34.40 -31.64
CA ARG A 296 -13.18 33.82 -30.70
C ARG A 296 -13.46 32.37 -31.05
N TYR A 297 -13.46 31.52 -30.03
CA TYR A 297 -13.81 30.10 -30.08
C TYR A 297 -15.06 29.84 -29.29
N PHE A 298 -15.91 28.95 -29.79
CA PHE A 298 -17.04 28.40 -29.06
C PHE A 298 -16.91 26.89 -29.05
N ALA A 299 -16.85 26.28 -27.86
CA ALA A 299 -16.87 24.83 -27.69
C ALA A 299 -18.10 24.41 -26.89
N TYR A 300 -18.80 23.39 -27.37
CA TYR A 300 -19.99 22.84 -26.72
C TYR A 300 -19.63 21.56 -25.98
N VAL A 301 -19.88 21.53 -24.66
CA VAL A 301 -19.70 20.33 -23.85
C VAL A 301 -21.07 19.81 -23.41
N ASN A 302 -21.44 18.63 -23.91
CA ASN A 302 -22.70 17.96 -23.56
C ASN A 302 -22.48 17.16 -22.26
N TYR A 303 -23.19 17.53 -21.19
CA TYR A 303 -23.06 16.90 -19.89
C TYR A 303 -24.20 15.90 -19.63
N PRO A 304 -23.94 14.68 -19.09
CA PRO A 304 -25.00 13.73 -18.78
C PRO A 304 -25.95 14.30 -17.71
N GLY A 305 -27.17 14.70 -18.10
CA GLY A 305 -28.17 15.23 -17.16
C GLY A 305 -28.86 16.57 -17.52
N LYS A 306 -28.87 16.95 -18.81
CA LYS A 306 -29.66 18.04 -19.45
C LYS A 306 -29.12 19.47 -19.26
N GLY A 307 -27.92 19.73 -19.77
CA GLY A 307 -27.42 21.10 -20.02
C GLY A 307 -26.25 21.10 -21.00
N VAL A 308 -26.11 22.18 -21.78
CA VAL A 308 -24.96 22.42 -22.65
C VAL A 308 -24.13 23.55 -22.04
N LEU A 309 -22.85 23.28 -21.81
CA LEU A 309 -21.88 24.29 -21.42
C LEU A 309 -21.25 24.89 -22.67
N ASN A 310 -21.44 26.20 -22.86
CA ASN A 310 -20.77 26.95 -23.91
C ASN A 310 -19.50 27.56 -23.34
N VAL A 311 -18.34 27.16 -23.88
CA VAL A 311 -17.05 27.74 -23.53
C VAL A 311 -16.63 28.70 -24.63
N LYS A 312 -16.60 29.98 -24.31
CA LYS A 312 -16.11 31.02 -25.22
C LYS A 312 -14.71 31.44 -24.83
N ALA A 313 -13.73 31.14 -25.68
CA ALA A 313 -12.35 31.62 -25.52
C ALA A 313 -12.08 32.73 -26.54
N SER A 314 -11.61 33.90 -26.10
CA SER A 314 -11.22 34.97 -27.04
C SER A 314 -9.87 35.57 -26.76
N ARG A 315 -9.06 35.79 -27.79
CA ARG A 315 -7.80 36.56 -27.72
C ARG A 315 -7.92 37.84 -28.53
N ALA A 316 -7.55 38.99 -27.98
CA ALA A 316 -7.33 40.23 -28.75
C ALA A 316 -5.84 40.57 -28.77
N THR A 317 -5.28 40.87 -29.94
CA THR A 317 -3.86 41.27 -30.13
C THR A 317 -3.71 42.25 -31.31
N GLY A 318 -2.53 42.81 -31.54
CA GLY A 318 -2.22 43.69 -32.68
C GLY A 318 -1.24 43.03 -33.65
N MET A 319 -1.44 43.22 -34.96
CA MET A 319 -0.55 42.73 -36.02
C MET A 319 -0.09 43.88 -36.94
N GLU A 320 1.10 43.78 -37.55
CA GLU A 320 1.54 44.71 -38.60
C GLU A 320 0.63 44.60 -39.83
N ASN A 321 0.38 45.73 -40.51
CA ASN A 321 -0.31 45.72 -41.80
C ASN A 321 0.41 44.80 -42.80
N GLY A 322 -0.25 43.70 -43.20
CA GLY A 322 0.32 42.70 -44.10
C GLY A 322 1.16 41.60 -43.43
N GLY A 323 1.28 41.60 -42.10
CA GLY A 323 1.73 40.46 -41.29
C GLY A 323 0.75 39.30 -41.49
N GLY A 324 1.17 38.34 -42.31
CA GLY A 324 0.28 37.42 -43.01
C GLY A 324 -0.47 36.42 -42.14
N ASP A 325 -1.36 35.66 -42.80
CA ASP A 325 -2.21 34.61 -42.26
C ASP A 325 -1.49 33.60 -41.33
N GLY A 326 -0.16 33.48 -41.39
CA GLY A 326 0.63 32.63 -40.50
C GLY A 326 0.60 33.02 -39.01
N GLU A 327 0.53 34.31 -38.65
CA GLU A 327 0.41 34.71 -37.25
C GLU A 327 -1.02 34.48 -36.74
N ALA A 328 -2.02 34.76 -37.58
CA ALA A 328 -3.41 34.39 -37.30
C ALA A 328 -3.57 32.87 -37.13
N ASP A 329 -2.93 32.05 -37.98
CA ASP A 329 -2.93 30.58 -37.91
C ASP A 329 -2.21 30.06 -36.65
N ALA A 330 -1.16 30.74 -36.19
CA ALA A 330 -0.50 30.40 -34.93
C ALA A 330 -1.40 30.68 -33.72
N VAL A 331 -2.05 31.85 -33.69
CA VAL A 331 -3.06 32.18 -32.68
C VAL A 331 -4.23 31.19 -32.73
N LEU A 332 -4.64 30.80 -33.93
CA LEU A 332 -5.71 29.82 -34.11
C LEU A 332 -5.30 28.45 -33.54
N SER A 333 -4.11 27.94 -33.89
CA SER A 333 -3.63 26.65 -33.40
C SER A 333 -3.52 26.59 -31.87
N GLU A 334 -3.06 27.67 -31.23
CA GLU A 334 -2.91 27.75 -29.78
C GLU A 334 -4.26 27.71 -29.06
N ALA A 335 -5.23 28.49 -29.53
CA ALA A 335 -6.55 28.54 -28.94
C ALA A 335 -7.39 27.28 -29.22
N ARG A 336 -7.19 26.60 -30.35
CA ARG A 336 -7.77 25.26 -30.61
C ARG A 336 -7.21 24.21 -29.65
N LYS A 337 -5.89 24.13 -29.47
CA LYS A 337 -5.26 23.22 -28.49
C LYS A 337 -5.79 23.47 -27.07
N PHE A 338 -6.00 24.73 -26.73
CA PHE A 338 -6.57 25.14 -25.46
C PHE A 338 -8.02 24.63 -25.30
N ALA A 339 -8.88 24.80 -26.30
CA ALA A 339 -10.25 24.26 -26.28
C ALA A 339 -10.31 22.73 -26.27
N GLU A 340 -9.43 22.05 -27.02
CA GLU A 340 -9.34 20.58 -27.08
C GLU A 340 -8.93 19.98 -25.73
N SER A 341 -8.03 20.65 -24.99
CA SER A 341 -7.63 20.22 -23.65
C SER A 341 -8.81 20.14 -22.66
N TYR A 342 -9.87 20.92 -22.90
CA TYR A 342 -11.09 20.92 -22.10
C TYR A 342 -12.01 19.74 -22.42
N THR A 343 -12.01 19.26 -23.67
CA THR A 343 -12.86 18.14 -24.11
C THR A 343 -12.35 16.75 -23.70
N GLN A 344 -11.13 16.64 -23.18
CA GLN A 344 -10.46 15.36 -22.91
C GLN A 344 -10.15 15.07 -21.43
N SER A 345 -10.73 15.79 -20.47
CA SER A 345 -10.53 15.49 -19.03
C SER A 345 -11.74 14.81 -18.36
N PRO A 346 -11.93 13.48 -18.53
CA PRO A 346 -12.73 12.72 -17.59
C PRO A 346 -11.88 12.39 -16.36
N GLY A 347 -12.19 13.08 -15.25
CA GLY A 347 -11.72 12.71 -13.92
C GLY A 347 -10.34 13.26 -13.57
N ASN A 348 -10.32 14.32 -12.76
CA ASN A 348 -9.28 14.58 -11.77
C ASN A 348 -9.76 15.68 -10.81
N ALA A 349 -10.52 15.28 -9.78
CA ALA A 349 -10.65 16.01 -8.52
C ALA A 349 -11.21 15.09 -7.42
N VAL A 350 -10.45 14.86 -6.35
CA VAL A 350 -10.81 14.14 -5.10
C VAL A 350 -10.40 15.06 -3.92
N GLN A 351 -11.34 15.57 -3.09
CA GLN A 351 -11.77 15.13 -1.72
C GLN A 351 -10.70 15.30 -0.60
N LYS A 352 -10.91 15.71 0.68
CA LYS A 352 -12.01 16.18 1.59
C LYS A 352 -11.33 16.79 2.88
N LYS A 353 -11.70 17.94 3.51
CA LYS A 353 -12.77 18.30 4.51
C LYS A 353 -12.80 17.41 5.79
N GLY A 354 -12.86 17.85 7.07
CA GLY A 354 -13.06 19.12 7.82
C GLY A 354 -12.60 18.93 9.31
N LEU A 355 -12.68 19.83 10.29
CA LEU A 355 -13.71 20.79 10.73
C LEU A 355 -13.05 22.03 11.37
N ARG A 356 -12.18 22.69 10.61
CA ARG A 356 -11.99 24.14 10.54
C ARG A 356 -11.01 24.31 9.40
N ASN A 357 -11.48 24.92 8.32
CA ASN A 357 -10.82 26.04 7.64
C ASN A 357 -11.37 26.18 6.22
N THR A 358 -11.81 27.41 5.95
CA THR A 358 -11.21 28.27 4.93
C THR A 358 -10.74 27.58 3.66
N TYR A 359 -11.28 28.01 2.52
CA TYR A 359 -10.55 27.98 1.26
C TYR A 359 -10.40 29.41 0.80
N ALA A 360 -9.21 29.96 1.05
CA ALA A 360 -8.68 31.04 0.28
C ALA A 360 -8.38 30.49 -1.12
N VAL A 361 -8.82 31.19 -2.17
CA VAL A 361 -8.01 31.22 -3.38
C VAL A 361 -6.80 32.07 -2.98
N ARG A 362 -5.60 31.47 -2.88
CA ARG A 362 -4.39 32.25 -3.12
C ARG A 362 -4.42 32.59 -4.60
N GLY A 363 -5.11 33.68 -4.93
CA GLY A 363 -4.47 34.59 -5.85
C GLY A 363 -3.24 35.06 -5.11
N ASN A 364 -2.07 34.95 -5.73
CA ASN A 364 -1.02 35.91 -5.44
C ASN A 364 -1.52 37.27 -5.96
N MET A 365 -2.50 37.85 -5.28
CA MET A 365 -2.37 39.26 -4.96
C MET A 365 -1.24 39.24 -3.95
N GLN A 366 -0.05 39.62 -4.40
CA GLN A 366 0.98 40.08 -3.49
C GLN A 366 0.36 41.22 -2.67
N PRO A 367 0.12 41.08 -1.35
CA PRO A 367 0.67 42.10 -0.50
C PRO A 367 2.17 42.11 -0.78
N GLU A 368 2.78 43.28 -0.89
CA GLU A 368 4.24 43.41 -0.87
C GLU A 368 4.78 43.01 0.52
N THR A 369 4.53 41.77 0.95
CA THR A 369 5.25 41.11 2.02
C THR A 369 6.07 40.02 1.34
N THR A 370 7.37 40.26 1.32
CA THR A 370 8.43 39.39 0.81
C THR A 370 8.42 38.04 1.53
N ASP A 371 7.46 37.17 1.22
CA ASP A 371 7.38 35.82 1.77
C ASP A 371 8.52 34.98 1.20
N MET A 372 9.41 34.59 2.09
CA MET A 372 10.56 33.76 1.81
C MET A 372 10.13 32.30 1.58
N TYR A 373 10.69 31.66 0.55
CA TYR A 373 10.49 30.23 0.31
C TYR A 373 11.81 29.47 0.18
N ILE A 374 11.74 28.18 0.50
CA ILE A 374 12.79 27.21 0.15
C ILE A 374 12.27 26.38 -1.02
N TRP A 375 13.11 26.14 -2.02
CA TRP A 375 12.77 25.31 -3.16
C TRP A 375 13.97 24.45 -3.56
N GLY A 376 13.77 23.46 -4.43
CA GLY A 376 14.85 22.65 -4.97
C GLY A 376 14.41 21.21 -5.22
N THR A 377 15.33 20.27 -5.13
CA THR A 377 15.10 18.88 -5.55
C THR A 377 15.66 17.87 -4.55
N ILE A 378 14.94 16.75 -4.37
CA ILE A 378 15.39 15.60 -3.56
C ILE A 378 15.53 14.38 -4.47
N SER A 379 16.69 13.73 -4.38
CA SER A 379 17.02 12.54 -5.17
C SER A 379 17.67 11.45 -4.33
N ASP A 380 17.52 10.21 -4.77
CA ASP A 380 18.12 9.04 -4.14
C ASP A 380 19.63 8.92 -4.46
N ALA A 381 20.23 7.80 -4.06
CA ALA A 381 21.64 7.56 -4.33
C ALA A 381 21.98 7.46 -5.83
N ASP A 382 21.03 7.10 -6.68
CA ASP A 382 21.17 6.95 -8.14
C ASP A 382 20.80 8.20 -8.92
N ALA A 383 20.51 9.30 -8.19
CA ALA A 383 19.99 10.55 -8.73
C ALA A 383 18.61 10.42 -9.37
N ASN A 384 17.87 9.36 -9.02
CA ASN A 384 16.45 9.27 -9.33
C ASN A 384 15.68 10.23 -8.41
N PRO A 385 14.58 10.84 -8.89
CA PRO A 385 13.75 11.70 -8.04
C PRO A 385 13.19 10.92 -6.85
N MET A 386 13.06 11.55 -5.68
CA MET A 386 12.30 10.99 -4.56
C MET A 386 10.91 11.63 -4.52
N PRO A 387 9.92 11.05 -5.20
CA PRO A 387 8.62 11.69 -5.35
C PRO A 387 7.80 11.61 -4.07
N PHE A 388 7.00 12.65 -3.80
CA PHE A 388 6.08 12.73 -2.68
C PHE A 388 6.69 12.42 -1.30
N VAL A 389 8.00 12.67 -1.14
CA VAL A 389 8.70 12.50 0.14
C VAL A 389 8.38 13.65 1.07
N GLN A 390 8.12 13.34 2.35
CA GLN A 390 7.79 14.36 3.33
C GLN A 390 9.01 15.22 3.68
N LEU A 391 8.83 16.54 3.64
CA LEU A 391 9.81 17.55 3.98
C LEU A 391 9.39 18.29 5.26
N ILE A 392 10.37 18.59 6.11
CA ILE A 392 10.18 19.29 7.37
C ILE A 392 11.22 20.39 7.51
N VAL A 393 10.81 21.64 7.71
CA VAL A 393 11.74 22.72 8.12
C VAL A 393 11.43 23.15 9.54
N LYS A 394 12.44 23.08 10.42
CA LYS A 394 12.37 23.62 11.78
C LYS A 394 13.24 24.87 11.86
N ALA A 395 12.61 26.02 12.08
CA ALA A 395 13.28 27.31 12.14
C ALA A 395 12.71 28.11 13.33
N LYS A 396 13.58 28.62 14.20
CA LYS A 396 13.17 29.17 15.51
C LYS A 396 12.34 28.13 16.29
N ASP A 397 11.12 28.47 16.69
CA ASP A 397 10.16 27.59 17.38
C ASP A 397 9.03 27.10 16.44
N GLU A 398 9.18 27.30 15.13
CA GLU A 398 8.17 26.95 14.13
C GLU A 398 8.57 25.71 13.32
N LYS A 399 7.56 24.94 12.91
CA LYS A 399 7.69 23.74 12.07
C LYS A 399 6.85 23.91 10.81
N PHE A 400 7.52 23.85 9.67
CA PHE A 400 6.92 23.82 8.34
C PHE A 400 6.98 22.41 7.79
N THR A 401 5.95 21.99 7.06
CA THR A 401 5.88 20.68 6.41
C THR A 401 5.48 20.83 4.97
N GLY A 402 6.09 20.05 4.09
CA GLY A 402 5.76 19.97 2.67
C GLY A 402 6.02 18.57 2.13
N THR A 403 5.86 18.40 0.83
CA THR A 403 6.25 17.19 0.11
C THR A 403 6.93 17.59 -1.19
N THR A 404 7.72 16.68 -1.77
CA THR A 404 8.12 16.80 -3.17
C THR A 404 6.95 16.45 -4.11
N ASP A 405 7.05 16.83 -5.38
CA ASP A 405 6.17 16.38 -6.46
C ASP A 405 6.68 15.07 -7.09
N ALA A 406 6.11 14.66 -8.23
CA ALA A 406 6.50 13.44 -8.95
C ALA A 406 7.94 13.45 -9.51
N ASN A 407 8.55 14.63 -9.66
CA ASN A 407 9.93 14.80 -10.13
C ASN A 407 10.92 14.99 -8.97
N GLY A 408 10.48 14.85 -7.72
CA GLY A 408 11.31 15.13 -6.56
C GLY A 408 11.53 16.63 -6.33
N ASP A 409 10.84 17.50 -7.08
CA ASP A 409 10.94 18.96 -6.95
C ASP A 409 10.04 19.44 -5.80
N PHE A 410 10.40 20.54 -5.15
CA PHE A 410 9.57 21.14 -4.11
C PHE A 410 9.70 22.66 -4.04
N GLN A 411 8.64 23.29 -3.53
CA GLN A 411 8.65 24.69 -3.11
C GLN A 411 7.82 24.82 -1.83
N MET A 412 8.46 25.27 -0.75
CA MET A 412 7.87 25.36 0.58
C MET A 412 7.94 26.80 1.11
N PRO A 413 6.80 27.48 1.30
CA PRO A 413 6.77 28.81 1.89
C PRO A 413 7.07 28.76 3.38
N LEU A 414 7.86 29.71 3.88
CA LEU A 414 8.20 29.87 5.30
C LEU A 414 7.41 31.03 5.93
N ALA A 415 6.08 30.98 5.78
CA ALA A 415 5.19 32.05 6.23
C ALA A 415 5.37 32.33 7.73
N GLY A 416 5.53 33.61 8.09
CA GLY A 416 5.72 34.03 9.49
C GLY A 416 7.18 34.22 9.91
N ILE A 417 8.15 33.78 9.08
CA ILE A 417 9.56 34.11 9.32
C ILE A 417 9.87 35.50 8.77
N GLU A 418 9.90 36.49 9.66
CA GLU A 418 10.49 37.80 9.36
C GLU A 418 11.99 37.78 9.73
N LEU A 419 12.82 38.13 8.75
CA LEU A 419 14.26 38.36 8.89
C LEU A 419 14.60 39.71 8.26
N LYS A 420 15.38 40.52 8.96
CA LYS A 420 15.86 41.78 8.39
C LYS A 420 16.86 41.48 7.26
N GLU A 421 16.97 42.40 6.31
CA GLU A 421 18.02 42.31 5.27
C GLU A 421 19.41 42.15 5.94
N GLY A 422 20.15 41.11 5.52
CA GLY A 422 21.44 40.74 6.11
C GLY A 422 21.37 39.90 7.41
N GLU A 423 20.19 39.63 7.96
CA GLU A 423 20.01 38.68 9.07
C GLU A 423 20.08 37.24 8.56
N GLU A 424 20.85 36.38 9.23
CA GLU A 424 20.94 34.94 8.95
C GLU A 424 20.20 34.14 10.03
N LEU A 425 19.32 33.24 9.60
CA LEU A 425 18.68 32.24 10.44
C LEU A 425 19.20 30.85 10.09
N THR A 426 19.68 30.10 11.08
CA THR A 426 19.93 28.66 10.91
C THR A 426 18.63 27.91 11.11
N ALA A 427 18.25 27.11 10.12
CA ALA A 427 17.10 26.21 10.17
C ALA A 427 17.55 24.77 9.91
N LEU A 428 16.79 23.80 10.42
CA LEU A 428 16.96 22.39 10.09
C LEU A 428 15.99 22.03 8.97
N PHE A 429 16.51 21.73 7.78
CA PHE A 429 15.75 21.15 6.67
C PHE A 429 15.87 19.63 6.73
N ALA A 430 14.77 18.90 6.85
CA ALA A 430 14.77 17.45 6.97
C ALA A 430 13.85 16.78 5.95
N VAL A 431 14.30 15.64 5.44
CA VAL A 431 13.58 14.68 4.62
C VAL A 431 13.20 13.50 5.51
N ASP A 432 11.90 13.27 5.69
CA ASP A 432 11.33 12.13 6.40
C ASP A 432 10.91 11.09 5.36
N PHE A 433 11.37 9.84 5.49
CA PHE A 433 11.18 8.77 4.49
C PHE A 433 9.77 8.18 4.58
N ARG A 434 8.79 9.06 4.41
CA ARG A 434 7.36 8.80 4.31
C ARG A 434 6.92 9.17 2.90
N TYR A 435 6.21 8.27 2.24
CA TYR A 435 5.61 8.55 0.94
C TYR A 435 4.18 9.04 1.14
N GLN A 436 3.95 10.34 0.89
CA GLN A 436 2.69 11.01 1.16
C GLN A 436 2.08 11.57 -0.13
N ARG A 437 1.06 10.88 -0.64
CA ARG A 437 0.36 11.23 -1.88
C ARG A 437 -1.14 11.31 -1.63
N ASP A 438 -1.81 12.29 -2.25
CA ASP A 438 -3.26 12.49 -2.16
C ASP A 438 -3.79 12.56 -0.70
N GLY A 439 -3.01 13.18 0.19
CA GLY A 439 -3.35 13.35 1.60
C GLY A 439 -3.20 12.09 2.47
N LYS A 440 -2.69 10.99 1.92
CA LYS A 440 -2.45 9.72 2.63
C LYS A 440 -0.96 9.38 2.67
N THR A 441 -0.54 8.68 3.72
CA THR A 441 0.81 8.09 3.80
C THR A 441 0.71 6.62 3.45
N TYR A 442 1.32 6.19 2.35
CA TYR A 442 1.23 4.80 1.90
C TYR A 442 2.29 3.91 2.52
N PHE A 443 3.51 4.40 2.74
CA PHE A 443 4.53 3.65 3.48
C PHE A 443 5.47 4.57 4.27
N VAL A 444 6.15 3.96 5.24
CA VAL A 444 7.23 4.57 6.04
C VAL A 444 8.43 3.64 6.08
N ILE A 445 9.63 4.17 5.82
CA ILE A 445 10.87 3.40 5.95
C ILE A 445 11.40 3.49 7.38
N ASN A 446 11.68 2.34 7.98
CA ASN A 446 12.24 2.18 9.30
C ASN A 446 13.58 1.42 9.24
N ASP A 447 14.62 1.92 9.90
CA ASP A 447 15.96 1.30 9.93
C ASP A 447 16.26 0.70 11.31
N LEU A 448 16.82 -0.52 11.33
CA LEU A 448 17.30 -1.13 12.58
C LEU A 448 18.57 -0.41 13.06
N SER A 449 18.44 0.31 14.18
CA SER A 449 19.55 0.97 14.86
C SER A 449 19.71 0.43 16.28
N GLY A 450 20.67 -0.47 16.46
CA GLY A 450 20.82 -1.21 17.72
C GLY A 450 19.75 -2.30 17.82
N ASN A 451 18.88 -2.22 18.83
CA ASN A 451 17.81 -3.19 19.08
C ASN A 451 16.41 -2.60 18.81
N SER A 452 16.32 -1.43 18.17
CA SER A 452 15.07 -0.74 17.88
C SER A 452 15.04 -0.24 16.46
N TYR A 453 13.86 -0.24 15.86
CA TYR A 453 13.61 0.41 14.57
C TYR A 453 13.29 1.88 14.80
N ASN A 454 13.97 2.72 14.03
CA ASN A 454 13.71 4.15 13.98
C ASN A 454 13.22 4.51 12.58
N GLU A 455 12.22 5.38 12.49
CA GLU A 455 11.84 6.01 11.23
C GLU A 455 13.06 6.73 10.62
N VAL A 456 13.27 6.53 9.33
CA VAL A 456 14.42 7.08 8.62
C VAL A 456 14.17 8.54 8.30
N ALA A 457 15.02 9.41 8.82
CA ALA A 457 15.02 10.83 8.50
C ALA A 457 16.45 11.36 8.33
N LEU A 458 16.59 12.28 7.39
CA LEU A 458 17.83 12.97 7.06
C LEU A 458 17.60 14.47 7.24
N GLY A 459 18.41 15.14 8.04
CA GLY A 459 18.34 16.57 8.29
C GLY A 459 19.62 17.25 7.90
N ARG A 460 19.54 18.48 7.40
CA ARG A 460 20.65 19.34 7.04
C ARG A 460 20.44 20.71 7.65
N ASN A 461 21.47 21.25 8.32
CA ASN A 461 21.42 22.64 8.75
C ASN A 461 21.56 23.53 7.52
N ILE A 462 20.58 24.39 7.28
CA ILE A 462 20.57 25.38 6.20
C ILE A 462 20.60 26.79 6.78
N LYS A 463 21.20 27.72 6.02
CA LYS A 463 21.23 29.14 6.37
C LYS A 463 20.28 29.90 5.47
N ILE A 464 19.35 30.59 6.10
CA ILE A 464 18.32 31.37 5.46
C ILE A 464 18.66 32.85 5.68
N LYS A 465 18.75 33.64 4.60
CA LYS A 465 19.06 35.07 4.65
C LYS A 465 17.81 35.91 4.43
N GLY A 466 17.63 36.96 5.23
CA GLY A 466 16.53 37.91 5.05
C GLY A 466 16.50 38.51 3.65
N GLY A 467 15.35 38.36 2.96
CA GLY A 467 15.14 38.87 1.60
C GLY A 467 15.54 37.93 0.45
N GLU A 468 16.11 36.75 0.75
CA GLU A 468 16.55 35.79 -0.27
C GLU A 468 15.74 34.48 -0.21
N ASN A 469 15.32 33.96 -1.35
CA ASN A 469 14.80 32.60 -1.46
C ASN A 469 15.97 31.62 -1.48
N LEU A 470 15.80 30.47 -0.83
CA LEU A 470 16.86 29.47 -0.72
C LEU A 470 16.60 28.28 -1.62
N GLU A 471 17.55 27.98 -2.49
CA GLU A 471 17.57 26.77 -3.31
C GLU A 471 18.34 25.65 -2.58
N VAL A 472 17.72 24.46 -2.46
CA VAL A 472 18.28 23.30 -1.75
C VAL A 472 18.12 22.06 -2.62
N HIS A 473 19.23 21.59 -3.18
CA HIS A 473 19.32 20.27 -3.80
C HIS A 473 19.95 19.27 -2.84
N LEU A 474 19.28 18.15 -2.63
CA LEU A 474 19.75 17.09 -1.76
C LEU A 474 19.74 15.75 -2.49
N ARG A 475 20.93 15.17 -2.64
CA ARG A 475 21.10 13.78 -3.09
C ARG A 475 21.43 12.93 -1.88
N ILE A 476 20.66 11.87 -1.66
CA ILE A 476 20.82 10.99 -0.50
C ILE A 476 21.66 9.76 -0.88
N ASP A 477 22.95 9.98 -1.05
CA ASP A 477 23.94 8.98 -1.50
C ASP A 477 24.79 8.38 -0.36
N GLY A 478 24.54 8.81 0.88
CA GLY A 478 25.31 8.40 2.06
C GLY A 478 26.66 9.11 2.22
N SER A 479 26.93 10.16 1.43
CA SER A 479 28.14 10.96 1.58
C SER A 479 28.26 11.59 2.98
N ASN A 480 29.49 11.66 3.48
CA ASN A 480 29.80 12.28 4.76
C ASN A 480 29.76 13.81 4.63
N ASP A 481 28.59 14.40 4.81
CA ASP A 481 28.41 15.85 4.99
C ASP A 481 28.37 16.16 6.50
N PRO A 482 29.28 16.98 7.04
CA PRO A 482 29.30 17.32 8.47
C PRO A 482 28.07 18.14 8.92
N ASP A 483 27.34 18.78 7.99
CA ASP A 483 26.13 19.54 8.29
C ASP A 483 24.86 18.68 8.24
N VAL A 484 25.02 17.40 7.90
CA VAL A 484 23.97 16.40 7.88
C VAL A 484 23.84 15.70 9.24
N ILE A 485 22.61 15.56 9.70
CA ILE A 485 22.20 14.76 10.84
C ILE A 485 21.20 13.69 10.38
N THR A 486 21.22 12.50 10.96
CA THR A 486 20.28 11.44 10.60
C THR A 486 19.85 10.61 11.80
N THR A 487 18.69 9.96 11.70
CA THR A 487 18.18 9.00 12.69
C THR A 487 18.80 7.61 12.56
N VAL A 488 19.47 7.31 11.45
CA VAL A 488 20.10 6.01 11.20
C VAL A 488 21.47 5.90 11.89
N SER A 489 21.91 4.66 12.08
CA SER A 489 23.16 4.38 12.81
C SER A 489 24.45 4.75 12.05
N SER A 490 24.39 4.86 10.73
CA SER A 490 25.54 5.22 9.87
C SER A 490 25.07 5.90 8.58
N MET A 491 25.79 6.93 8.15
CA MET A 491 25.51 7.69 6.92
C MET A 491 25.49 6.79 5.67
N ASP A 492 26.41 5.83 5.58
CA ASP A 492 26.49 4.90 4.45
C ASP A 492 25.18 4.11 4.23
N ARG A 493 24.38 3.90 5.29
CA ARG A 493 23.09 3.20 5.18
C ARG A 493 22.05 4.01 4.41
N LEU A 494 22.14 5.33 4.42
CA LEU A 494 21.17 6.18 3.72
C LEU A 494 21.18 5.93 2.21
N LYS A 495 22.32 5.53 1.63
CA LYS A 495 22.42 5.10 0.25
C LYS A 495 21.48 3.93 -0.07
N HIS A 496 21.37 2.98 0.86
CA HIS A 496 20.52 1.81 0.70
C HIS A 496 19.04 2.17 0.88
N LEU A 497 18.77 2.95 1.93
CA LEU A 497 17.41 3.33 2.32
C LEU A 497 16.76 4.27 1.30
N SER A 498 17.53 5.17 0.66
CA SER A 498 16.99 6.08 -0.36
C SER A 498 16.55 5.34 -1.61
N VAL A 499 17.29 4.30 -2.01
CA VAL A 499 16.89 3.45 -3.14
C VAL A 499 15.75 2.49 -2.78
N ILE A 500 15.70 1.98 -1.54
CA ILE A 500 14.53 1.23 -1.07
C ILE A 500 13.29 2.13 -1.11
N TYR A 501 13.39 3.38 -0.64
CA TYR A 501 12.30 4.35 -0.76
C TYR A 501 11.87 4.53 -2.22
N TYR A 502 12.84 4.69 -3.12
CA TYR A 502 12.56 4.81 -4.55
C TYR A 502 11.79 3.58 -5.06
N HIS A 503 12.28 2.36 -4.87
CA HIS A 503 11.55 1.20 -5.37
C HIS A 503 10.19 0.96 -4.67
N MET A 504 10.05 1.31 -3.39
CA MET A 504 8.75 1.26 -2.73
C MET A 504 7.73 2.25 -3.32
N HIS A 505 8.16 3.44 -3.76
CA HIS A 505 7.24 4.37 -4.43
C HIS A 505 6.79 3.84 -5.79
N GLU A 506 7.69 3.19 -6.56
CA GLU A 506 7.34 2.60 -7.85
C GLU A 506 6.26 1.52 -7.68
N ALA A 507 6.37 0.68 -6.64
CA ALA A 507 5.37 -0.33 -6.33
C ALA A 507 4.00 0.27 -5.95
N VAL A 508 3.99 1.35 -5.15
CA VAL A 508 2.76 2.08 -4.80
C VAL A 508 2.14 2.72 -6.03
N ASP A 509 2.94 3.40 -6.86
CA ASP A 509 2.45 4.10 -8.04
C ASP A 509 1.95 3.14 -9.10
N PHE A 510 2.61 2.00 -9.29
CA PHE A 510 2.11 0.91 -10.13
C PHE A 510 0.73 0.44 -9.64
N ALA A 511 0.57 0.21 -8.33
CA ALA A 511 -0.73 -0.19 -7.76
C ALA A 511 -1.83 0.86 -7.96
N LEU A 512 -1.54 2.14 -7.69
CA LEU A 512 -2.51 3.23 -7.75
C LEU A 512 -2.86 3.65 -9.18
N THR A 513 -1.87 3.75 -10.05
CA THR A 513 -2.01 4.40 -11.36
C THR A 513 -2.20 3.41 -12.50
N VAL A 514 -1.49 2.27 -12.46
CA VAL A 514 -1.57 1.24 -13.49
C VAL A 514 -2.69 0.26 -13.15
N LEU A 515 -2.60 -0.44 -12.02
CA LEU A 515 -3.61 -1.44 -11.63
C LEU A 515 -4.93 -0.81 -11.18
N LYS A 516 -4.89 0.45 -10.72
CA LYS A 516 -6.02 1.12 -10.05
C LYS A 516 -6.56 0.26 -8.90
N ALA A 517 -5.64 -0.37 -8.17
CA ALA A 517 -5.91 -1.25 -7.06
C ALA A 517 -6.27 -0.45 -5.80
N ASN A 518 -7.14 -1.02 -4.97
CA ASN A 518 -7.33 -0.56 -3.61
C ASN A 518 -6.20 -1.13 -2.74
N ILE A 519 -5.37 -0.24 -2.19
CA ILE A 519 -4.28 -0.57 -1.27
C ILE A 519 -4.49 0.04 0.12
N ASP A 520 -5.70 0.46 0.45
CA ASP A 520 -6.05 1.09 1.75
C ASP A 520 -6.20 0.05 2.88
N TYR A 521 -5.21 -0.83 3.09
CA TYR A 521 -5.18 -1.76 4.22
C TYR A 521 -4.16 -1.35 5.28
N LYS A 522 -4.65 -0.90 6.45
CA LYS A 522 -3.81 -0.53 7.61
C LYS A 522 -2.61 0.35 7.22
N LEU A 523 -2.84 1.34 6.37
CA LEU A 523 -1.80 2.29 5.98
C LEU A 523 -1.34 3.13 7.19
N PRO A 524 -0.05 3.54 7.22
CA PRO A 524 0.98 3.23 6.23
C PRO A 524 1.51 1.79 6.35
N VAL A 525 2.01 1.23 5.24
CA VAL A 525 2.82 0.01 5.28
C VAL A 525 4.17 0.32 5.92
N ASP A 526 4.48 -0.34 7.04
CA ASP A 526 5.77 -0.15 7.72
C ASP A 526 6.87 -1.00 7.07
N VAL A 527 7.88 -0.37 6.47
CA VAL A 527 9.00 -1.07 5.82
C VAL A 527 10.19 -1.13 6.78
N PHE A 528 10.38 -2.26 7.46
CA PHE A 528 11.43 -2.50 8.44
C PHE A 528 12.69 -3.07 7.79
N VAL A 529 13.71 -2.24 7.65
CA VAL A 529 14.98 -2.57 7.00
C VAL A 529 16.05 -2.96 8.01
N GLY A 530 16.76 -4.06 7.73
CA GLY A 530 17.90 -4.50 8.50
C GLY A 530 17.59 -5.54 9.56
N ASN A 531 16.47 -6.25 9.46
CA ASN A 531 16.15 -7.30 10.44
C ASN A 531 17.22 -8.41 10.46
N THR A 532 17.44 -8.99 11.63
CA THR A 532 18.46 -10.03 11.86
C THR A 532 17.92 -11.45 11.68
N GLU A 533 16.64 -11.62 11.34
CA GLU A 533 16.02 -12.94 11.15
C GLU A 533 16.42 -13.58 9.82
N GLY A 534 17.07 -12.81 8.93
CA GLY A 534 17.51 -13.28 7.62
C GLY A 534 16.36 -13.51 6.65
N LYS A 535 15.17 -12.99 6.96
CA LYS A 535 13.96 -13.12 6.14
C LYS A 535 13.54 -11.78 5.56
N THR A 536 13.08 -11.83 4.32
CA THR A 536 12.33 -10.75 3.68
C THR A 536 10.93 -11.29 3.42
N HIS A 537 9.92 -10.58 3.92
CA HIS A 537 8.51 -10.98 3.77
C HIS A 537 7.57 -9.83 4.12
N TYR A 538 6.35 -9.88 3.58
CA TYR A 538 5.19 -9.12 4.04
C TYR A 538 4.48 -9.85 5.19
N ASP A 539 4.21 -9.13 6.29
CA ASP A 539 3.37 -9.58 7.40
C ASP A 539 2.05 -8.80 7.37
N MET A 540 1.00 -9.51 6.95
CA MET A 540 -0.36 -9.02 6.84
C MET A 540 -1.01 -8.64 8.17
N THR A 541 -0.52 -9.15 9.30
CA THR A 541 -1.10 -8.89 10.62
C THR A 541 -1.00 -7.41 10.97
N ASP A 542 0.16 -6.82 10.69
CA ASP A 542 0.47 -5.43 11.02
C ASP A 542 0.64 -4.55 9.78
N SER A 543 0.46 -5.10 8.57
CA SER A 543 0.76 -4.41 7.30
C SER A 543 2.19 -3.90 7.27
N LYS A 544 3.15 -4.81 7.43
CA LYS A 544 4.57 -4.47 7.46
C LYS A 544 5.38 -5.31 6.50
N ILE A 545 6.40 -4.72 5.89
CA ILE A 545 7.39 -5.42 5.07
C ILE A 545 8.68 -5.48 5.87
N LEU A 546 9.21 -6.68 6.05
CA LEU A 546 10.50 -6.91 6.69
C LEU A 546 11.53 -7.12 5.59
N ILE A 547 12.64 -6.38 5.61
CA ILE A 547 13.78 -6.56 4.70
C ILE A 547 15.01 -6.92 5.53
N SER A 548 15.60 -8.08 5.28
CA SER A 548 16.72 -8.56 6.11
C SER A 548 18.02 -7.81 5.84
N ALA A 549 18.87 -7.71 6.86
CA ALA A 549 20.14 -6.99 6.77
C ALA A 549 21.07 -7.50 5.67
N ASN A 550 21.03 -8.80 5.35
CA ASN A 550 21.87 -9.42 4.32
C ASN A 550 21.41 -9.11 2.89
N VAL A 551 20.15 -8.71 2.70
CA VAL A 551 19.61 -8.36 1.37
C VAL A 551 19.18 -6.90 1.27
N ALA A 552 19.29 -6.10 2.34
CA ALA A 552 18.97 -4.67 2.34
C ALA A 552 19.99 -3.80 1.59
N SER A 553 21.11 -4.36 1.14
CA SER A 553 22.17 -3.57 0.51
C SER A 553 21.70 -2.98 -0.83
N TYR A 554 22.36 -1.90 -1.21
CA TYR A 554 22.17 -1.24 -2.50
C TYR A 554 22.58 -2.18 -3.66
N ASP A 555 23.60 -3.02 -3.49
CA ASP A 555 24.05 -3.96 -4.54
C ASP A 555 23.37 -5.34 -4.45
N ALA A 556 22.29 -5.46 -3.68
CA ALA A 556 21.56 -6.72 -3.54
C ALA A 556 20.93 -7.13 -4.87
N LYS A 557 21.15 -8.38 -5.29
CA LYS A 557 20.57 -8.91 -6.54
C LYS A 557 19.05 -9.04 -6.50
N ASP A 558 18.50 -9.11 -5.29
CA ASP A 558 17.06 -9.26 -5.06
C ASP A 558 16.26 -7.97 -5.27
N ARG A 559 16.94 -6.82 -5.45
CA ARG A 559 16.28 -5.54 -5.68
C ARG A 559 15.97 -5.31 -7.17
N PRO A 560 14.89 -4.58 -7.51
CA PRO A 560 13.74 -4.32 -6.66
C PRO A 560 12.73 -5.48 -6.64
N LYS A 561 12.81 -6.36 -7.65
CA LYS A 561 11.75 -7.31 -8.02
C LYS A 561 11.41 -8.27 -6.88
N ASN A 562 12.38 -8.94 -6.30
CA ASN A 562 12.17 -9.96 -5.27
C ASN A 562 12.13 -9.39 -3.83
N ARG A 563 12.15 -8.06 -3.65
CA ARG A 563 12.31 -7.46 -2.32
C ARG A 563 11.31 -6.34 -2.05
N GLU A 564 11.24 -5.32 -2.89
CA GLU A 564 10.28 -4.23 -2.73
C GLU A 564 8.98 -4.58 -3.46
N TYR A 565 9.10 -4.94 -4.74
CA TYR A 565 7.92 -5.14 -5.57
C TYR A 565 7.15 -6.40 -5.19
N HIS A 566 7.84 -7.52 -5.00
CA HIS A 566 7.23 -8.78 -4.57
C HIS A 566 6.52 -8.64 -3.22
N GLU A 567 7.18 -8.07 -2.22
CA GLU A 567 6.58 -7.95 -0.89
C GLU A 567 5.41 -6.96 -0.85
N PHE A 568 5.50 -5.88 -1.64
CA PHE A 568 4.36 -4.99 -1.79
C PHE A 568 3.22 -5.62 -2.61
N ALA A 569 3.52 -6.52 -3.55
CA ALA A 569 2.49 -7.27 -4.27
C ALA A 569 1.68 -8.18 -3.35
N HIS A 570 2.28 -8.76 -2.30
CA HIS A 570 1.52 -9.44 -1.24
C HIS A 570 0.54 -8.49 -0.53
N HIS A 571 0.93 -7.23 -0.30
CA HIS A 571 0.03 -6.21 0.25
C HIS A 571 -1.13 -5.87 -0.71
N ILE A 572 -0.85 -5.75 -2.01
CA ILE A 572 -1.87 -5.54 -3.06
C ILE A 572 -2.87 -6.71 -3.05
N MET A 573 -2.37 -7.96 -3.10
CA MET A 573 -3.24 -9.15 -3.05
C MET A 573 -4.11 -9.13 -1.80
N TYR A 574 -3.50 -8.94 -0.64
CA TYR A 574 -4.19 -9.01 0.64
C TYR A 574 -5.32 -7.99 0.73
N THR A 575 -5.10 -6.79 0.19
CA THR A 575 -6.12 -5.74 0.19
C THR A 575 -7.24 -6.02 -0.81
N GLU A 576 -6.91 -6.37 -2.05
CA GLU A 576 -7.90 -6.69 -3.10
C GLU A 576 -8.76 -7.91 -2.72
N TYR A 577 -8.20 -8.86 -1.98
CA TYR A 577 -8.92 -10.06 -1.53
C TYR A 577 -9.71 -9.85 -0.23
N GLY A 578 -9.84 -8.60 0.23
CA GLY A 578 -10.66 -8.24 1.38
C GLY A 578 -10.02 -8.59 2.73
N GLY A 579 -8.70 -8.52 2.81
CA GLY A 579 -7.93 -8.83 4.02
C GLY A 579 -7.58 -10.31 4.15
N ASP A 580 -7.23 -10.99 3.04
CA ASP A 580 -6.86 -12.41 3.03
C ASP A 580 -6.00 -12.77 1.81
N PHE A 581 -5.43 -13.97 1.76
CA PHE A 581 -4.73 -14.50 0.59
C PHE A 581 -5.62 -15.48 -0.21
N ALA A 582 -5.09 -16.14 -1.24
CA ALA A 582 -5.80 -17.21 -1.92
C ALA A 582 -6.29 -18.26 -0.91
N THR A 583 -7.55 -18.73 -1.02
CA THR A 583 -8.15 -19.52 0.09
C THR A 583 -7.43 -20.85 0.31
N GLY A 584 -6.80 -21.42 -0.71
CA GLY A 584 -6.00 -22.65 -0.59
C GLY A 584 -4.69 -22.46 0.20
N ARG A 585 -4.16 -21.23 0.28
CA ARG A 585 -2.95 -20.92 1.08
C ARG A 585 -3.16 -21.24 2.56
N SER A 586 -4.36 -20.99 3.07
CA SER A 586 -4.72 -21.18 4.48
C SER A 586 -5.08 -22.63 4.83
N ASP A 587 -4.96 -23.57 3.89
CA ASP A 587 -5.11 -25.00 4.19
C ASP A 587 -4.02 -25.40 5.19
N PRO A 588 -4.37 -25.97 6.36
CA PRO A 588 -3.38 -26.33 7.39
C PRO A 588 -2.38 -27.40 6.93
N LYS A 589 -2.64 -28.09 5.81
CA LYS A 589 -1.73 -29.04 5.19
C LYS A 589 -0.84 -28.41 4.11
N SER A 590 -1.17 -27.20 3.67
CA SER A 590 -0.28 -26.39 2.83
C SER A 590 0.84 -25.83 3.70
N VAL A 591 2.05 -25.93 3.17
CA VAL A 591 3.25 -25.40 3.81
C VAL A 591 3.85 -24.38 2.84
N PRO A 592 4.22 -23.19 3.33
CA PRO A 592 4.80 -22.15 2.49
C PRO A 592 6.02 -22.65 1.71
N HIS A 593 6.03 -22.38 0.41
CA HIS A 593 7.08 -22.76 -0.54
C HIS A 593 7.40 -24.27 -0.61
N GLU A 594 6.47 -25.15 -0.19
CA GLU A 594 6.60 -26.60 -0.44
C GLU A 594 6.11 -27.01 -1.84
N GLY A 595 5.64 -26.03 -2.63
CA GLY A 595 5.28 -26.16 -4.03
C GLY A 595 4.41 -27.38 -4.31
N TYR A 596 4.82 -28.22 -5.26
CA TYR A 596 4.02 -29.32 -5.80
C TYR A 596 3.60 -30.42 -4.78
N LEU A 597 4.18 -30.37 -3.59
CA LEU A 597 3.85 -31.26 -2.46
C LEU A 597 2.74 -30.71 -1.56
N ASN A 598 2.26 -29.50 -1.83
CA ASN A 598 1.08 -28.97 -1.18
C ASN A 598 -0.20 -29.69 -1.67
N PRO A 599 -1.23 -29.76 -0.81
CA PRO A 599 -2.52 -30.33 -1.20
C PRO A 599 -3.20 -29.51 -2.29
N ASN A 600 -2.91 -28.23 -2.40
CA ASN A 600 -3.44 -27.34 -3.42
C ASN A 600 -2.37 -26.35 -3.86
N THR A 601 -2.64 -25.60 -4.92
CA THR A 601 -1.72 -24.62 -5.49
C THR A 601 -2.03 -23.19 -5.04
N GLY A 602 -2.71 -23.02 -3.90
CA GLY A 602 -3.06 -21.71 -3.36
C GLY A 602 -1.85 -20.92 -2.85
N ASP A 603 -0.86 -21.62 -2.26
CA ASP A 603 0.42 -21.00 -1.85
C ASP A 603 1.25 -20.59 -3.07
N SER A 604 1.40 -21.51 -4.04
CA SER A 604 2.09 -21.28 -5.32
C SER A 604 1.45 -20.16 -6.14
N TRP A 605 0.11 -20.05 -6.11
CA TRP A 605 -0.58 -18.90 -6.68
C TRP A 605 -0.25 -17.60 -5.95
N THR A 606 -0.17 -17.62 -4.63
CA THR A 606 0.08 -16.42 -3.82
C THR A 606 1.47 -15.85 -4.09
N GLU A 607 2.49 -16.71 -4.08
CA GLU A 607 3.87 -16.31 -4.35
C GLU A 607 4.05 -15.98 -5.84
N GLY A 608 3.54 -16.81 -6.75
CA GLY A 608 3.64 -16.55 -8.20
C GLY A 608 2.89 -15.29 -8.66
N PHE A 609 1.80 -14.92 -7.99
CA PHE A 609 1.16 -13.61 -8.19
C PHE A 609 2.11 -12.47 -7.80
N ALA A 610 2.78 -12.57 -6.65
CA ALA A 610 3.66 -11.51 -6.18
C ALA A 610 4.87 -11.34 -7.11
N GLU A 611 5.41 -12.45 -7.61
CA GLU A 611 6.47 -12.48 -8.62
C GLU A 611 6.02 -11.86 -9.95
N PHE A 612 4.83 -12.23 -10.46
CA PHE A 612 4.27 -11.66 -11.69
C PHE A 612 4.01 -10.15 -11.56
N ILE A 613 3.40 -9.71 -10.47
CA ILE A 613 3.16 -8.28 -10.24
C ILE A 613 4.49 -7.53 -10.14
N ALA A 614 5.53 -8.13 -9.57
CA ALA A 614 6.85 -7.51 -9.48
C ALA A 614 7.51 -7.29 -10.85
N ILE A 615 7.48 -8.26 -11.75
CA ILE A 615 8.03 -8.10 -13.10
C ILE A 615 7.15 -7.17 -13.97
N ALA A 616 5.82 -7.17 -13.76
CA ALA A 616 4.92 -6.24 -14.42
C ALA A 616 5.21 -4.79 -13.99
N ALA A 617 5.40 -4.54 -12.70
CA ALA A 617 5.84 -3.25 -12.18
C ALA A 617 7.19 -2.83 -12.76
N ALA A 618 8.16 -3.76 -12.86
CA ALA A 618 9.44 -3.48 -13.48
C ALA A 618 9.32 -3.09 -14.97
N LYS A 619 8.44 -3.74 -15.73
CA LYS A 619 8.15 -3.38 -17.14
C LYS A 619 7.58 -1.97 -17.25
N GLU A 620 6.60 -1.62 -16.42
CA GLU A 620 6.00 -0.27 -16.42
C GLU A 620 6.98 0.82 -15.94
N SER A 621 7.89 0.50 -15.03
CA SER A 621 9.01 1.38 -14.64
C SER A 621 10.08 1.55 -15.73
N GLY A 622 9.97 0.84 -16.86
CA GLY A 622 10.93 0.93 -17.97
C GLY A 622 12.23 0.13 -17.74
N ASP A 623 12.20 -0.91 -16.89
CA ASP A 623 13.28 -1.91 -16.84
C ASP A 623 13.49 -2.49 -18.25
N LYS A 624 14.75 -2.65 -18.65
CA LYS A 624 15.13 -3.17 -19.98
C LYS A 624 15.02 -4.69 -20.08
N THR A 625 14.96 -5.36 -18.93
CA THR A 625 14.89 -6.83 -18.80
C THR A 625 13.84 -7.19 -17.75
N PRO A 626 12.57 -6.78 -17.91
CA PRO A 626 11.54 -7.00 -16.91
C PRO A 626 11.34 -8.49 -16.60
N GLU A 627 11.48 -9.36 -17.60
CA GLU A 627 11.34 -10.83 -17.52
C GLU A 627 12.37 -11.50 -16.59
N MET A 628 13.48 -10.82 -16.28
CA MET A 628 14.51 -11.33 -15.39
C MET A 628 14.11 -11.16 -13.92
N TYR A 629 13.68 -12.25 -13.27
CA TYR A 629 13.34 -12.27 -11.85
C TYR A 629 14.56 -12.55 -10.97
N SER A 630 15.22 -11.47 -10.52
CA SER A 630 16.42 -11.50 -9.66
C SER A 630 17.47 -12.51 -10.19
N TYR A 631 18.06 -13.34 -9.33
CA TYR A 631 19.08 -14.33 -9.68
C TYR A 631 18.50 -15.67 -10.15
N TRP A 632 17.17 -15.85 -10.12
CA TRP A 632 16.51 -17.08 -10.56
C TRP A 632 16.47 -17.20 -12.09
N GLY A 633 16.43 -16.07 -12.79
CA GLY A 633 16.59 -16.01 -14.24
C GLY A 633 15.41 -15.37 -14.95
N SER A 634 15.32 -15.60 -16.25
CA SER A 634 14.21 -15.14 -17.08
C SER A 634 13.02 -16.05 -16.86
N LEU A 635 11.86 -15.49 -16.52
CA LEU A 635 10.61 -16.25 -16.47
C LEU A 635 10.21 -16.74 -17.86
N GLU A 636 10.45 -15.93 -18.88
CA GLU A 636 10.19 -16.29 -20.28
C GLU A 636 11.10 -17.40 -20.82
N ALA A 637 12.43 -17.19 -20.78
CA ALA A 637 13.37 -18.14 -21.39
C ALA A 637 13.38 -19.53 -20.72
N ASN A 638 12.89 -19.62 -19.48
CA ASN A 638 12.88 -20.86 -18.71
C ASN A 638 11.56 -21.62 -18.83
N ASN A 639 10.43 -20.98 -19.15
CA ASN A 639 9.11 -21.62 -19.29
C ASN A 639 8.85 -22.59 -18.12
N TYR A 640 8.95 -22.07 -16.89
CA TYR A 640 8.98 -22.89 -15.68
C TYR A 640 7.77 -23.81 -15.59
N LYS A 641 8.01 -25.06 -15.18
CA LYS A 641 6.97 -26.08 -14.98
C LYS A 641 6.74 -26.34 -13.51
N MET A 642 5.50 -26.69 -13.17
CA MET A 642 5.08 -26.95 -11.78
C MET A 642 5.94 -27.99 -11.03
N TRP A 643 6.60 -28.92 -11.73
CA TRP A 643 7.47 -29.94 -11.14
C TRP A 643 8.97 -29.60 -11.20
N ASP A 644 9.36 -28.47 -11.79
CA ASP A 644 10.76 -28.07 -11.88
C ASP A 644 11.38 -27.88 -10.49
N ALA A 645 12.68 -28.14 -10.41
CA ALA A 645 13.44 -28.14 -9.15
C ALA A 645 12.78 -28.99 -8.04
N GLN A 646 12.29 -30.19 -8.39
CA GLN A 646 11.60 -31.09 -7.47
C GLN A 646 10.32 -30.44 -6.90
N GLY A 647 9.59 -29.71 -7.74
CA GLY A 647 8.36 -29.02 -7.37
C GLY A 647 8.56 -27.72 -6.58
N LYS A 648 9.79 -27.29 -6.32
CA LYS A 648 10.08 -26.05 -5.58
C LYS A 648 9.89 -24.79 -6.42
N TYR A 649 9.81 -24.92 -7.74
CA TYR A 649 9.62 -23.80 -8.67
C TYR A 649 8.16 -23.66 -9.11
N GLU A 650 7.21 -24.17 -8.32
CA GLU A 650 5.79 -24.09 -8.65
C GLU A 650 5.27 -22.64 -8.70
N GLU A 651 5.75 -21.77 -7.80
CA GLU A 651 5.46 -20.33 -7.82
C GLU A 651 5.99 -19.65 -9.09
N PHE A 652 7.24 -19.94 -9.49
CA PHE A 652 7.81 -19.44 -10.74
C PHE A 652 7.07 -19.94 -11.98
N ALA A 653 6.52 -21.15 -11.94
CA ALA A 653 5.67 -21.66 -13.02
C ALA A 653 4.35 -20.87 -13.12
N VAL A 654 3.76 -20.45 -12.00
CA VAL A 654 2.61 -19.53 -12.00
C VAL A 654 3.02 -18.15 -12.51
N ALA A 655 4.15 -17.61 -12.06
CA ALA A 655 4.62 -16.29 -12.48
C ALA A 655 4.96 -16.25 -13.98
N SER A 656 5.64 -17.29 -14.48
CA SER A 656 5.94 -17.50 -15.90
C SER A 656 4.66 -17.63 -16.71
N LEU A 657 3.69 -18.44 -16.26
CA LEU A 657 2.37 -18.55 -16.89
C LEU A 657 1.66 -17.20 -17.07
N LEU A 658 1.70 -16.35 -16.03
CA LEU A 658 1.08 -15.02 -16.10
C LEU A 658 1.91 -14.04 -16.93
N TRP A 659 3.24 -14.20 -16.93
CA TRP A 659 4.14 -13.42 -17.78
C TRP A 659 3.91 -13.69 -19.25
N ASP A 660 3.85 -14.96 -19.66
CA ASP A 660 3.59 -15.38 -21.04
C ASP A 660 2.21 -14.89 -21.51
N MET A 661 1.21 -14.82 -20.62
CA MET A 661 -0.05 -14.14 -20.94
C MET A 661 0.09 -12.64 -21.19
N TYR A 662 1.05 -11.97 -20.54
CA TYR A 662 1.20 -10.52 -20.53
C TYR A 662 2.20 -10.01 -21.57
N ASP A 663 3.26 -10.75 -21.85
CA ASP A 663 4.24 -10.37 -22.83
C ASP A 663 3.65 -10.47 -24.25
N SER A 664 4.30 -9.77 -25.19
CA SER A 664 3.89 -9.78 -26.59
C SER A 664 4.69 -10.78 -27.43
N THR A 665 5.62 -11.51 -26.81
CA THR A 665 6.68 -12.30 -27.44
C THR A 665 6.30 -13.78 -27.43
N ASN A 666 5.22 -14.09 -28.13
CA ASN A 666 4.71 -15.46 -28.26
C ASN A 666 5.76 -16.46 -28.79
N GLU A 667 6.13 -17.43 -27.94
CA GLU A 667 7.02 -18.54 -28.29
C GLU A 667 6.25 -19.80 -28.70
N LYS A 668 6.97 -20.87 -29.04
CA LYS A 668 6.31 -22.12 -29.46
C LYS A 668 5.56 -22.76 -28.29
N GLY A 669 4.25 -22.60 -28.26
CA GLY A 669 3.37 -23.16 -27.22
C GLY A 669 2.64 -22.08 -26.43
N ASP A 670 3.12 -20.85 -26.53
CA ASP A 670 2.51 -19.65 -25.99
C ASP A 670 2.03 -18.77 -27.15
N ALA A 671 0.72 -18.81 -27.42
CA ALA A 671 0.08 -17.98 -28.44
C ALA A 671 -0.92 -16.98 -27.82
N LEU A 672 -0.91 -16.85 -26.49
CA LEU A 672 -1.92 -16.15 -25.74
C LEU A 672 -1.36 -14.80 -25.26
N THR A 673 -1.68 -13.74 -25.97
CA THR A 673 -1.45 -12.38 -25.45
C THR A 673 -2.73 -11.78 -24.88
N LEU A 674 -2.64 -11.24 -23.67
CA LEU A 674 -3.64 -10.45 -22.94
C LEU A 674 -3.02 -9.14 -22.47
N THR A 675 -3.84 -8.10 -22.35
CA THR A 675 -3.38 -6.86 -21.71
C THR A 675 -3.28 -7.03 -20.20
N LEU A 676 -2.50 -6.16 -19.53
CA LEU A 676 -2.45 -6.16 -18.06
C LEU A 676 -3.83 -5.95 -17.44
N ASP A 677 -4.68 -5.09 -18.02
CA ASP A 677 -6.07 -4.88 -17.57
C ASP A 677 -6.92 -6.16 -17.70
N GLU A 678 -6.76 -6.89 -18.82
CA GLU A 678 -7.45 -8.16 -19.06
C GLU A 678 -7.05 -9.22 -18.02
N ILE A 679 -5.76 -9.33 -17.70
CA ILE A 679 -5.23 -10.24 -16.66
C ILE A 679 -5.70 -9.78 -15.27
N TRP A 680 -5.51 -8.50 -14.95
CA TRP A 680 -5.84 -7.91 -13.67
C TRP A 680 -7.32 -8.09 -13.31
N SER A 681 -8.23 -7.92 -14.28
CA SER A 681 -9.67 -8.13 -14.09
C SER A 681 -10.02 -9.53 -13.56
N ILE A 682 -9.17 -10.52 -13.85
CA ILE A 682 -9.31 -11.89 -13.38
C ILE A 682 -8.59 -12.07 -12.05
N ILE A 683 -7.29 -11.75 -11.97
CA ILE A 683 -6.44 -12.12 -10.85
C ILE A 683 -6.69 -11.29 -9.57
N ARG A 684 -7.32 -10.11 -9.68
CA ARG A 684 -7.72 -9.30 -8.52
C ARG A 684 -8.85 -9.92 -7.69
N VAL A 685 -9.54 -10.94 -8.21
CA VAL A 685 -10.63 -11.62 -7.50
C VAL A 685 -10.08 -12.85 -6.79
N LYS A 686 -10.24 -12.89 -5.46
CA LYS A 686 -9.84 -14.01 -4.60
C LYS A 686 -10.43 -15.34 -5.06
N ARG A 687 -9.57 -16.32 -5.31
CA ARG A 687 -9.94 -17.72 -5.56
C ARG A 687 -9.04 -18.68 -4.79
N ALA A 688 -9.34 -19.97 -4.86
CA ALA A 688 -8.69 -20.97 -4.04
C ALA A 688 -7.26 -21.31 -4.47
N ASP A 689 -7.08 -21.53 -5.76
CA ASP A 689 -5.89 -22.15 -6.32
C ASP A 689 -5.78 -21.85 -7.82
N VAL A 690 -4.71 -22.32 -8.45
CA VAL A 690 -4.44 -22.12 -9.89
C VAL A 690 -5.58 -22.67 -10.77
N PHE A 691 -6.23 -23.78 -10.39
CA PHE A 691 -7.35 -24.36 -11.14
C PHE A 691 -8.55 -23.40 -11.22
N ALA A 692 -8.85 -22.73 -10.10
CA ALA A 692 -9.92 -21.76 -10.05
C ALA A 692 -9.63 -20.53 -10.95
N TYR A 693 -8.38 -20.08 -11.04
CA TYR A 693 -7.99 -19.01 -11.96
C TYR A 693 -8.00 -19.45 -13.42
N TYR A 694 -7.49 -20.64 -13.74
CA TYR A 694 -7.64 -21.27 -15.07
C TYR A 694 -9.09 -21.24 -15.56
N SER A 695 -10.01 -21.70 -14.70
CA SER A 695 -11.44 -21.74 -15.00
C SER A 695 -12.01 -20.34 -15.26
N ALA A 696 -11.54 -19.34 -14.50
CA ALA A 696 -11.94 -17.95 -14.67
C ALA A 696 -11.43 -17.34 -15.98
N PHE A 697 -10.17 -17.57 -16.35
CA PHE A 697 -9.62 -17.14 -17.64
C PHE A 697 -10.41 -17.72 -18.81
N LYS A 698 -10.70 -19.02 -18.81
CA LYS A 698 -11.51 -19.66 -19.86
C LYS A 698 -12.92 -19.09 -19.95
N SER A 699 -13.53 -18.81 -18.80
CA SER A 699 -14.88 -18.25 -18.74
C SER A 699 -14.92 -16.83 -19.27
N ALA A 700 -13.90 -16.02 -18.98
CA ALA A 700 -13.80 -14.65 -19.47
C ALA A 700 -13.43 -14.57 -20.96
N TYR A 701 -12.60 -15.49 -21.45
CA TYR A 701 -12.07 -15.48 -22.82
C TYR A 701 -12.36 -16.79 -23.57
N PRO A 702 -13.64 -17.16 -23.79
CA PRO A 702 -14.00 -18.45 -24.39
C PRO A 702 -13.46 -18.63 -25.82
N ARG A 703 -13.24 -17.53 -26.55
CA ARG A 703 -12.63 -17.56 -27.89
C ARG A 703 -11.14 -17.87 -27.88
N LYS A 704 -10.46 -17.67 -26.75
CA LYS A 704 -9.04 -17.99 -26.53
C LYS A 704 -8.87 -19.27 -25.69
N SER A 705 -9.93 -20.07 -25.54
CA SER A 705 -9.93 -21.22 -24.63
C SER A 705 -8.87 -22.26 -25.00
N LYS A 706 -8.55 -22.42 -26.30
CA LYS A 706 -7.56 -23.41 -26.72
C LYS A 706 -6.15 -22.95 -26.38
N GLU A 707 -5.86 -21.67 -26.60
CA GLU A 707 -4.60 -21.02 -26.29
C GLU A 707 -4.37 -21.00 -24.77
N ILE A 708 -5.42 -20.75 -23.98
CA ILE A 708 -5.39 -20.90 -22.51
C ILE A 708 -5.07 -22.36 -22.13
N ASP A 709 -5.71 -23.34 -22.75
CA ASP A 709 -5.43 -24.76 -22.46
C ASP A 709 -3.98 -25.12 -22.79
N ASP A 710 -3.49 -24.71 -23.96
CA ASP A 710 -2.12 -24.97 -24.42
C ASP A 710 -1.09 -24.34 -23.45
N LEU A 711 -1.32 -23.10 -23.02
CA LEU A 711 -0.41 -22.38 -22.13
C LEU A 711 -0.38 -23.00 -20.71
N PHE A 712 -1.54 -23.30 -20.13
CA PHE A 712 -1.57 -23.99 -18.83
C PHE A 712 -0.90 -25.39 -18.92
N VAL A 713 -1.02 -26.08 -20.05
CA VAL A 713 -0.29 -27.33 -20.29
C VAL A 713 1.22 -27.10 -20.40
N LEU A 714 1.66 -26.02 -21.06
CA LEU A 714 3.07 -25.66 -21.23
C LEU A 714 3.79 -25.54 -19.88
N HIS A 715 3.18 -24.83 -18.92
CA HIS A 715 3.71 -24.66 -17.56
C HIS A 715 3.44 -25.85 -16.62
N GLY A 716 2.96 -26.98 -17.15
CA GLY A 716 2.77 -28.18 -16.34
C GLY A 716 1.57 -28.11 -15.39
N VAL A 717 0.59 -27.26 -15.67
CA VAL A 717 -0.61 -27.11 -14.84
C VAL A 717 -1.67 -28.12 -15.25
N PHE A 718 -1.44 -29.40 -14.95
CA PHE A 718 -2.41 -30.47 -15.17
C PHE A 718 -2.18 -31.64 -14.23
N ALA A 719 -3.24 -32.41 -13.98
CA ALA A 719 -3.16 -33.61 -13.16
C ALA A 719 -2.53 -34.76 -13.95
N ASP A 720 -1.30 -35.17 -13.59
CA ASP A 720 -0.73 -36.42 -14.09
C ASP A 720 -1.52 -37.62 -13.52
N THR A 721 -2.06 -38.43 -14.43
CA THR A 721 -2.81 -39.65 -14.13
C THR A 721 -2.00 -40.92 -14.40
N THR A 722 -0.73 -40.80 -14.79
CA THR A 722 0.11 -41.96 -15.16
C THR A 722 0.54 -42.72 -13.91
N PRO A 723 0.24 -44.04 -13.77
CA PRO A 723 0.66 -44.85 -12.61
C PRO A 723 2.13 -44.67 -12.25
N GLY A 724 2.42 -44.41 -10.98
CA GLY A 724 3.78 -44.26 -10.45
C GLY A 724 4.52 -45.60 -10.47
N ASN A 725 5.84 -45.57 -10.37
CA ASN A 725 6.68 -46.77 -10.42
C ASN A 725 7.05 -47.30 -9.02
N HIS A 726 6.57 -46.65 -7.96
CA HIS A 726 6.79 -47.00 -6.56
C HIS A 726 8.24 -46.89 -6.10
N LYS A 727 9.06 -46.06 -6.76
CA LYS A 727 10.45 -45.79 -6.42
C LYS A 727 10.67 -44.29 -6.33
N LEU A 728 11.46 -43.85 -5.36
CA LEU A 728 11.93 -42.47 -5.33
C LEU A 728 12.97 -42.28 -6.45
N ASP A 729 12.58 -41.59 -7.50
CA ASP A 729 13.42 -41.29 -8.64
C ASP A 729 14.17 -39.95 -8.47
N ARG A 730 15.30 -39.82 -9.17
CA ARG A 730 16.33 -38.78 -8.96
C ARG A 730 15.85 -37.31 -9.00
N ASN A 731 14.64 -37.02 -9.48
CA ASN A 731 14.15 -35.65 -9.61
C ASN A 731 12.66 -35.51 -9.21
N GLU A 732 12.11 -36.49 -8.50
CA GLU A 732 10.75 -36.39 -8.01
C GLU A 732 10.64 -35.32 -6.91
N PRO A 733 9.54 -34.57 -6.85
CA PRO A 733 9.22 -33.75 -5.69
C PRO A 733 9.17 -34.60 -4.42
N TRP A 734 9.89 -34.21 -3.38
CA TRP A 734 9.88 -34.89 -2.08
C TRP A 734 10.04 -33.91 -0.92
N LYS A 735 9.45 -34.23 0.24
CA LYS A 735 9.62 -33.46 1.49
C LYS A 735 9.70 -34.36 2.70
N TRP A 736 10.39 -33.87 3.72
CA TRP A 736 10.39 -34.50 5.03
C TRP A 736 9.04 -34.25 5.72
N THR A 737 8.34 -35.31 6.11
CA THR A 737 7.18 -35.20 7.02
C THR A 737 7.62 -35.11 8.47
N ASN A 738 8.77 -35.69 8.80
CA ASN A 738 9.41 -35.54 10.09
C ASN A 738 10.93 -35.57 9.91
N ARG A 739 11.58 -34.42 10.08
CA ARG A 739 13.04 -34.27 9.91
C ARG A 739 13.84 -35.05 10.95
N GLN A 740 13.27 -35.25 12.14
CA GLN A 740 13.89 -36.00 13.24
C GLN A 740 13.74 -37.51 13.02
N ALA A 741 12.56 -37.96 12.61
CA ALA A 741 12.28 -39.38 12.30
C ALA A 741 12.66 -39.79 10.86
N ARG A 742 13.17 -38.86 10.05
CA ARG A 742 13.63 -39.07 8.67
C ARG A 742 12.58 -39.72 7.78
N GLN A 743 11.33 -39.37 8.02
CA GLN A 743 10.23 -39.76 7.17
C GLN A 743 10.10 -38.72 6.07
N TYR A 744 10.04 -39.16 4.83
CA TYR A 744 9.73 -38.30 3.69
C TYR A 744 8.53 -38.84 2.92
N ILE A 745 7.88 -37.94 2.21
CA ILE A 745 6.90 -38.25 1.18
C ILE A 745 7.45 -37.75 -0.13
N PHE A 746 7.11 -38.42 -1.22
CA PHE A 746 7.47 -37.98 -2.55
C PHE A 746 6.30 -38.17 -3.50
N VAL A 747 6.37 -37.51 -4.65
CA VAL A 747 5.42 -37.70 -5.72
C VAL A 747 5.93 -38.81 -6.60
N ASP A 748 5.33 -39.99 -6.46
CA ASP A 748 5.61 -41.19 -7.26
C ASP A 748 5.15 -40.99 -8.72
N LEU A 749 6.13 -40.72 -9.58
CA LEU A 749 5.97 -40.51 -11.01
C LEU A 749 6.23 -41.82 -11.76
N ALA A 750 5.69 -41.92 -12.97
CA ALA A 750 5.80 -43.14 -13.78
C ALA A 750 7.21 -43.38 -14.34
N SER A 751 8.09 -42.39 -14.30
CA SER A 751 9.38 -42.40 -14.99
C SER A 751 10.48 -41.78 -14.12
N ASN A 752 11.66 -42.41 -14.21
CA ASN A 752 12.91 -41.95 -13.60
C ASN A 752 13.45 -40.62 -14.13
N ASP A 753 12.81 -40.04 -15.14
CA ASP A 753 13.16 -38.77 -15.75
C ASP A 753 12.00 -37.80 -15.55
N SER A 754 11.86 -37.26 -14.32
CA SER A 754 10.78 -36.32 -13.97
C SER A 754 10.74 -35.07 -14.86
N ALA A 755 11.77 -34.84 -15.69
CA ALA A 755 11.77 -33.84 -16.75
C ALA A 755 10.71 -34.08 -17.85
N LYS A 756 9.96 -35.19 -17.82
CA LYS A 756 9.06 -35.64 -18.89
C LYS A 756 7.63 -35.97 -18.44
N ILE A 757 7.06 -35.24 -17.49
CA ILE A 757 5.59 -35.31 -17.33
C ILE A 757 4.97 -34.73 -18.62
N GLU A 758 4.53 -35.62 -19.50
CA GLU A 758 3.92 -35.27 -20.77
C GLU A 758 2.40 -35.23 -20.64
N TRP A 759 1.80 -34.16 -21.17
CA TRP A 759 0.37 -34.06 -21.31
C TRP A 759 -0.17 -35.20 -22.19
N LYS A 760 -1.19 -35.90 -21.67
CA LYS A 760 -1.93 -36.94 -22.40
C LYS A 760 -3.38 -36.53 -22.54
N ASN A 761 -3.96 -36.80 -23.70
CA ASN A 761 -5.36 -36.53 -23.95
C ASN A 761 -6.24 -37.23 -22.89
N GLY A 762 -7.12 -36.47 -22.23
CA GLY A 762 -7.96 -36.95 -21.12
C GLY A 762 -7.45 -36.61 -19.72
N MET A 763 -6.24 -36.07 -19.57
CA MET A 763 -5.82 -35.45 -18.31
C MET A 763 -6.63 -34.18 -18.00
N VAL A 764 -6.62 -33.73 -16.75
CA VAL A 764 -7.39 -32.56 -16.29
C VAL A 764 -6.46 -31.37 -16.09
N ILE A 765 -6.66 -30.30 -16.85
CA ILE A 765 -5.90 -29.04 -16.74
C ILE A 765 -6.26 -28.31 -15.43
N GLY A 766 -5.26 -27.64 -14.85
CA GLY A 766 -5.33 -26.76 -13.69
C GLY A 766 -5.12 -27.45 -12.32
N LYS A 767 -5.22 -28.79 -12.24
CA LYS A 767 -5.00 -29.56 -11.00
C LYS A 767 -3.59 -30.16 -10.91
N ALA A 768 -2.57 -29.30 -10.96
CA ALA A 768 -1.17 -29.71 -11.08
C ALA A 768 -0.78 -30.80 -10.06
N THR A 769 -1.02 -30.60 -8.76
CA THR A 769 -0.52 -31.51 -7.73
C THR A 769 -1.24 -32.88 -7.69
N ASN A 770 -2.51 -32.98 -8.10
CA ASN A 770 -3.34 -34.19 -7.92
C ASN A 770 -3.07 -34.91 -6.57
N TYR A 771 -3.03 -34.13 -5.48
CA TYR A 771 -2.51 -34.60 -4.20
C TYR A 771 -3.26 -35.79 -3.59
N GLU A 772 -4.55 -35.95 -3.94
CA GLU A 772 -5.45 -37.02 -3.48
C GLU A 772 -5.18 -38.36 -4.13
N ARG A 773 -4.20 -38.42 -5.04
CA ARG A 773 -3.83 -39.63 -5.75
C ARG A 773 -3.44 -40.74 -4.77
N ALA A 774 -4.25 -41.80 -4.71
CA ALA A 774 -4.09 -42.91 -3.76
C ALA A 774 -2.74 -43.66 -3.86
N ASN A 775 -2.07 -43.54 -5.02
CA ASN A 775 -0.74 -44.09 -5.29
C ASN A 775 0.38 -43.04 -5.23
N ARG A 776 0.17 -41.83 -4.68
CA ARG A 776 1.28 -41.02 -4.14
C ARG A 776 1.81 -41.78 -2.94
N THR A 777 2.85 -42.59 -3.14
CA THR A 777 3.47 -43.29 -2.03
C THR A 777 4.15 -42.27 -1.12
N SER A 778 3.55 -42.02 0.05
CA SER A 778 4.37 -41.69 1.21
C SER A 778 5.39 -42.81 1.39
N ALA A 779 6.51 -42.57 2.09
CA ALA A 779 7.30 -43.67 2.63
C ALA A 779 6.42 -44.48 3.60
N VAL A 780 5.56 -45.35 3.06
CA VAL A 780 5.09 -46.53 3.76
C VAL A 780 6.38 -47.25 4.08
N ARG A 781 6.67 -47.40 5.38
CA ARG A 781 7.79 -48.24 5.80
C ARG A 781 7.67 -49.53 5.02
N HIS A 782 8.66 -49.84 4.21
CA HIS A 782 8.63 -51.13 3.52
C HIS A 782 8.69 -52.18 4.63
N ASP A 783 7.72 -53.11 4.67
CA ASP A 783 7.56 -54.02 5.80
C ASP A 783 8.81 -54.85 6.09
N SER A 784 9.65 -55.04 5.06
CA SER A 784 10.93 -55.74 5.15
C SER A 784 12.15 -54.85 5.33
N ALA A 785 12.03 -53.51 5.35
CA ALA A 785 13.16 -52.57 5.45
C ALA A 785 13.74 -52.42 6.87
N TYR A 786 13.77 -53.52 7.62
CA TYR A 786 14.35 -53.59 8.95
C TYR A 786 15.65 -54.39 8.94
N LEU A 787 16.67 -53.89 9.62
CA LEU A 787 17.86 -54.64 10.01
C LEU A 787 17.59 -55.23 11.39
N LYS A 788 17.59 -56.56 11.50
CA LYS A 788 17.40 -57.23 12.79
C LYS A 788 18.70 -57.20 13.60
N VAL A 789 18.57 -56.85 14.88
CA VAL A 789 19.66 -56.76 15.84
C VAL A 789 19.27 -57.47 17.14
N ASP A 790 20.22 -58.16 17.76
CA ASP A 790 20.03 -58.84 19.04
C ASP A 790 20.97 -58.25 20.10
N ASP A 791 20.74 -56.97 20.42
CA ASP A 791 21.54 -56.25 21.40
C ASP A 791 20.71 -55.28 22.25
N ARG A 792 21.37 -54.48 23.09
CA ARG A 792 20.76 -53.61 24.11
C ARG A 792 20.90 -52.12 23.83
N VAL A 793 21.28 -51.73 22.61
CA VAL A 793 21.42 -50.33 22.22
C VAL A 793 20.07 -49.78 21.78
N ASP A 794 19.67 -48.67 22.38
CA ASP A 794 18.38 -48.04 22.10
C ASP A 794 18.37 -47.27 20.77
N PHE A 795 19.54 -46.76 20.35
CA PHE A 795 19.68 -45.87 19.20
C PHE A 795 20.89 -46.20 18.32
N TYR A 796 20.73 -46.05 17.01
CA TYR A 796 21.80 -46.25 16.04
C TYR A 796 21.90 -45.04 15.12
N LEU A 797 23.13 -44.68 14.78
CA LEU A 797 23.43 -43.64 13.81
C LEU A 797 23.65 -44.28 12.44
N VAL A 798 22.78 -43.99 11.49
CA VAL A 798 22.87 -44.35 10.08
C VAL A 798 23.51 -43.20 9.31
N LYS A 799 24.64 -43.44 8.68
CA LYS A 799 25.37 -42.50 7.84
C LYS A 799 25.20 -42.89 6.39
N VAL A 800 24.81 -41.95 5.55
CA VAL A 800 24.69 -42.15 4.11
C VAL A 800 25.74 -41.28 3.44
N HIS A 801 26.69 -41.94 2.78
CA HIS A 801 27.78 -41.30 2.06
C HIS A 801 27.61 -41.52 0.55
N TYR A 802 27.36 -40.45 -0.19
CA TYR A 802 27.28 -40.49 -1.65
C TYR A 802 28.69 -40.45 -2.23
N THR A 803 29.12 -41.57 -2.81
CA THR A 803 30.46 -41.77 -3.36
C THR A 803 30.76 -40.89 -4.57
N ASP A 804 29.72 -40.41 -5.25
CA ASP A 804 29.78 -39.52 -6.40
C ASP A 804 29.55 -38.04 -6.06
N ASN A 805 28.93 -37.74 -4.91
CA ASN A 805 28.62 -36.36 -4.51
C ASN A 805 28.50 -36.18 -2.98
N SER A 806 29.62 -35.91 -2.31
CA SER A 806 29.65 -35.74 -0.85
C SER A 806 28.81 -34.57 -0.30
N PHE A 807 28.32 -33.65 -1.15
CA PHE A 807 27.39 -32.60 -0.71
C PHE A 807 25.99 -33.14 -0.37
N GLN A 808 25.71 -34.39 -0.72
CA GLN A 808 24.47 -35.09 -0.43
C GLN A 808 24.59 -36.02 0.79
N ASP A 809 25.75 -36.07 1.45
CA ASP A 809 25.95 -36.89 2.65
C ASP A 809 25.02 -36.46 3.80
N TYR A 810 24.46 -37.43 4.51
CA TYR A 810 23.64 -37.16 5.69
C TYR A 810 23.70 -38.30 6.71
N GLU A 811 23.45 -38.02 7.98
CA GLU A 811 23.52 -39.03 9.06
C GLU A 811 22.31 -38.94 9.99
N TYR A 812 21.55 -40.01 10.26
CA TYR A 812 20.38 -40.02 11.15
C TYR A 812 20.49 -40.98 12.31
N THR A 813 19.88 -40.62 13.42
CA THR A 813 19.60 -41.57 14.50
C THR A 813 18.26 -42.29 14.25
N VAL A 814 18.25 -43.61 14.42
CA VAL A 814 17.08 -44.49 14.38
C VAL A 814 16.99 -45.25 15.69
N ASP A 815 15.78 -45.45 16.20
CA ASP A 815 15.56 -46.23 17.41
C ASP A 815 15.40 -47.71 17.10
N GLN A 816 15.91 -48.55 18.01
CA GLN A 816 15.67 -49.98 18.01
C GLN A 816 14.27 -50.26 18.56
N ARG A 817 13.47 -51.03 17.82
CA ARG A 817 12.17 -51.52 18.30
C ARG A 817 12.08 -53.01 18.12
N GLU A 818 11.90 -53.74 19.22
CA GLU A 818 11.67 -55.19 19.21
C GLU A 818 12.78 -55.97 18.47
N GLY A 819 14.04 -55.53 18.61
CA GLY A 819 15.17 -56.16 17.92
C GLY A 819 15.32 -55.74 16.47
N LYS A 820 14.76 -54.61 16.04
CA LYS A 820 14.78 -54.16 14.64
C LYS A 820 15.09 -52.68 14.52
N ILE A 821 15.86 -52.34 13.49
CA ILE A 821 16.21 -50.97 13.12
C ILE A 821 15.72 -50.72 11.69
N TYR A 822 14.94 -49.66 11.48
CA TYR A 822 14.47 -49.33 10.13
C TYR A 822 15.55 -48.63 9.32
N LEU A 823 15.90 -49.16 8.14
CA LEU A 823 16.76 -48.48 7.17
C LEU A 823 15.92 -48.02 5.97
N THR A 824 16.12 -46.79 5.53
CA THR A 824 15.30 -46.23 4.45
C THR A 824 15.81 -46.75 3.11
N PRO A 825 14.93 -47.30 2.24
CA PRO A 825 15.32 -47.62 0.87
C PRO A 825 15.85 -46.37 0.18
N MET A 826 16.91 -46.53 -0.60
CA MET A 826 17.57 -45.44 -1.33
C MET A 826 17.10 -45.40 -2.78
N PRO A 827 17.29 -44.32 -3.54
CA PRO A 827 17.11 -44.36 -5.00
C PRO A 827 17.97 -45.47 -5.63
N SER A 828 17.39 -46.24 -6.55
CA SER A 828 18.05 -47.45 -7.08
C SER A 828 19.33 -47.19 -7.88
N ASP A 829 19.52 -45.96 -8.34
CA ASP A 829 20.69 -45.47 -9.07
C ASP A 829 21.70 -44.73 -8.17
N SER A 830 21.41 -44.57 -6.88
CA SER A 830 22.29 -43.85 -5.97
C SER A 830 23.59 -44.62 -5.75
N SER A 831 24.72 -43.94 -5.98
CA SER A 831 26.04 -44.45 -5.66
C SER A 831 26.40 -44.10 -4.22
N ALA A 832 25.62 -44.62 -3.26
CA ALA A 832 25.81 -44.34 -1.84
C ALA A 832 26.21 -45.58 -1.03
N VAL A 833 26.92 -45.33 0.08
CA VAL A 833 27.27 -46.31 1.10
C VAL A 833 26.53 -45.95 2.38
N ILE A 834 25.77 -46.90 2.90
CA ILE A 834 25.00 -46.76 4.14
C ILE A 834 25.79 -47.45 5.24
N THR A 835 26.13 -46.72 6.30
CA THR A 835 26.86 -47.22 7.46
C THR A 835 26.02 -47.03 8.71
N VAL A 836 25.66 -48.11 9.39
CA VAL A 836 24.93 -48.07 10.67
C VAL A 836 25.92 -48.33 11.80
N VAL A 837 25.93 -47.51 12.83
CA VAL A 837 26.74 -47.70 14.04
C VAL A 837 25.90 -47.48 15.31
N PRO A 838 26.23 -48.12 16.44
CA PRO A 838 25.56 -47.85 17.71
C PRO A 838 25.75 -46.37 18.11
N ASP A 839 24.65 -45.69 18.45
CA ASP A 839 24.65 -44.32 18.97
C ASP A 839 24.49 -44.38 20.50
N SER A 840 25.57 -44.81 21.16
CA SER A 840 25.62 -45.11 22.58
C SER A 840 26.92 -44.61 23.20
N VAL A 841 26.84 -43.97 24.37
CA VAL A 841 27.99 -43.70 25.23
C VAL A 841 28.38 -44.92 26.06
N ASP A 842 27.45 -45.84 26.33
CA ASP A 842 27.68 -47.05 27.12
C ASP A 842 28.33 -48.19 26.30
N TYR A 843 28.14 -48.21 24.97
CA TYR A 843 28.64 -49.26 24.07
C TYR A 843 29.28 -48.71 22.79
N ILE A 844 30.35 -49.38 22.34
CA ILE A 844 30.88 -49.24 20.97
C ILE A 844 30.76 -50.58 20.24
N GLY A 845 30.54 -50.55 18.92
CA GLY A 845 30.38 -51.76 18.10
C GLY A 845 30.99 -51.62 16.71
N GLU A 846 31.05 -52.74 15.99
CA GLU A 846 31.38 -52.78 14.57
C GLU A 846 30.25 -52.14 13.75
N ALA A 847 30.56 -51.60 12.57
CA ALA A 847 29.55 -50.95 11.73
C ALA A 847 28.90 -51.95 10.77
N TYR A 848 27.58 -51.86 10.60
CA TYR A 848 26.92 -52.44 9.43
C TYR A 848 27.18 -51.54 8.23
N THR A 849 27.59 -52.07 7.08
CA THR A 849 27.79 -51.26 5.87
C THR A 849 27.22 -51.98 4.65
N ALA A 850 26.43 -51.27 3.84
CA ALA A 850 25.89 -51.79 2.59
C ALA A 850 25.91 -50.70 1.50
N GLY A 851 26.14 -51.09 0.25
CA GLY A 851 25.91 -50.18 -0.88
C GLY A 851 24.41 -49.92 -1.07
N ALA A 852 24.01 -48.78 -1.61
CA ALA A 852 22.60 -48.46 -1.80
C ALA A 852 21.85 -49.46 -2.71
N SER A 853 22.48 -49.88 -3.81
CA SER A 853 21.92 -50.94 -4.68
C SER A 853 21.81 -52.28 -3.96
N GLU A 854 22.76 -52.60 -3.10
CA GLU A 854 22.79 -53.84 -2.32
C GLU A 854 21.70 -53.82 -1.24
N LEU A 855 21.63 -52.75 -0.46
CA LEU A 855 20.61 -52.50 0.56
C LEU A 855 19.20 -52.61 -0.05
N ASN A 856 18.95 -51.92 -1.16
CA ASN A 856 17.66 -52.01 -1.84
C ASN A 856 17.36 -53.42 -2.33
N SER A 857 18.34 -54.10 -2.92
CA SER A 857 18.14 -55.48 -3.36
C SER A 857 17.70 -56.36 -2.21
N MET A 858 18.35 -56.24 -1.04
CA MET A 858 17.96 -57.01 0.16
C MET A 858 16.55 -56.63 0.64
N ILE A 859 16.25 -55.34 0.73
CA ILE A 859 14.93 -54.85 1.18
C ILE A 859 13.80 -55.36 0.29
N PHE A 860 13.97 -55.29 -1.04
CA PHE A 860 12.91 -55.63 -1.98
C PHE A 860 12.86 -57.12 -2.33
N SER A 861 13.87 -57.92 -1.97
CA SER A 861 13.85 -59.39 -2.11
C SER A 861 13.47 -60.13 -0.85
N ALA A 862 13.36 -59.44 0.29
CA ALA A 862 13.08 -60.06 1.57
C ALA A 862 11.63 -60.55 1.65
N GLU A 863 11.46 -61.85 1.93
CA GLU A 863 10.15 -62.46 2.19
C GLU A 863 9.71 -62.32 3.67
N ASP A 864 10.64 -61.91 4.55
CA ASP A 864 10.44 -61.73 5.99
C ASP A 864 10.21 -60.25 6.37
N GLU A 865 9.87 -60.00 7.64
CA GLU A 865 9.69 -58.64 8.22
C GLU A 865 11.01 -57.85 8.40
N PHE A 866 12.14 -58.35 7.91
CA PHE A 866 13.46 -57.72 7.98
C PHE A 866 14.33 -58.24 6.82
N PHE A 867 15.25 -57.40 6.32
CA PHE A 867 16.04 -57.72 5.13
C PHE A 867 17.39 -58.37 5.44
N ASP A 868 17.89 -58.19 6.65
CA ASP A 868 19.18 -58.73 7.09
C ASP A 868 19.25 -58.79 8.64
N THR A 869 20.25 -59.49 9.17
CA THR A 869 20.57 -59.55 10.61
C THR A 869 22.02 -59.15 10.84
N HIS A 870 22.26 -58.26 11.81
CA HIS A 870 23.62 -57.84 12.16
C HIS A 870 23.88 -57.90 13.67
N ASP A 871 25.03 -58.45 14.05
CA ASP A 871 25.54 -58.43 15.42
C ASP A 871 26.68 -57.43 15.50
N PHE A 872 26.41 -56.29 16.15
CA PHE A 872 27.33 -55.15 16.29
C PHE A 872 28.55 -55.44 17.19
N LYS A 873 28.70 -56.63 17.78
CA LYS A 873 29.83 -57.03 18.64
C LYS A 873 30.13 -55.99 19.74
N LEU A 874 29.08 -55.57 20.44
CA LEU A 874 29.14 -54.48 21.40
C LEU A 874 30.19 -54.70 22.50
N LYS A 875 30.99 -53.67 22.79
CA LYS A 875 31.93 -53.59 23.91
C LYS A 875 31.54 -52.44 24.81
N ALA A 876 31.39 -52.72 26.11
CA ALA A 876 31.11 -51.68 27.10
C ALA A 876 32.27 -50.69 27.19
N THR A 877 31.95 -49.39 27.21
CA THR A 877 32.94 -48.31 27.28
C THR A 877 33.36 -48.00 28.72
N GLY A 878 32.58 -48.44 29.71
CA GLY A 878 32.76 -48.11 31.12
C GLY A 878 32.18 -46.75 31.54
N ASN A 879 31.53 -46.03 30.63
CA ASN A 879 30.73 -44.85 30.97
C ASN A 879 29.35 -45.28 31.48
N HIS A 880 28.68 -44.42 32.26
CA HIS A 880 27.33 -44.67 32.74
C HIS A 880 26.43 -43.48 32.43
N LYS A 881 25.62 -43.67 31.39
CA LYS A 881 24.24 -43.18 31.19
C LYS A 881 24.04 -42.78 29.73
N ASP A 882 23.68 -43.74 28.90
CA ASP A 882 22.85 -43.43 27.74
C ASP A 882 21.56 -42.73 28.19
N ALA A 883 21.08 -41.81 27.35
CA ALA A 883 19.75 -41.25 27.52
C ALA A 883 18.74 -42.40 27.34
N ARG A 884 18.11 -42.84 28.43
CA ARG A 884 17.08 -43.88 28.34
C ARG A 884 15.90 -43.34 27.56
N TYR A 885 15.35 -44.19 26.70
CA TYR A 885 14.09 -43.94 26.02
C TYR A 885 12.95 -43.85 27.05
N GLU A 886 12.62 -42.63 27.50
CA GLU A 886 11.48 -42.39 28.39
C GLU A 886 10.21 -42.23 27.55
N LEU A 887 9.36 -43.27 27.56
CA LEU A 887 7.99 -43.19 27.03
C LEU A 887 7.20 -42.18 27.88
N TYR A 888 6.88 -41.01 27.31
CA TYR A 888 6.07 -40.01 28.01
C TYR A 888 4.67 -40.58 28.31
N GLY A 889 4.38 -40.85 29.58
CA GLY A 889 3.09 -41.40 30.02
C GLY A 889 2.82 -42.88 29.70
N GLY A 890 3.83 -43.66 29.27
CA GLY A 890 3.66 -45.07 28.91
C GLY A 890 2.89 -45.32 27.60
N VAL A 891 2.65 -44.28 26.81
CA VAL A 891 1.97 -44.34 25.52
C VAL A 891 3.02 -44.44 24.40
N LYS A 892 2.89 -45.42 23.48
CA LYS A 892 3.73 -45.48 22.26
C LYS A 892 3.49 -44.19 21.45
N PRO A 893 4.53 -43.52 20.94
CA PRO A 893 4.36 -42.25 20.22
C PRO A 893 3.43 -42.42 19.01
N ASP A 894 2.36 -41.62 18.98
CA ASP A 894 1.51 -41.37 17.82
C ASP A 894 2.00 -40.07 17.17
N TYR A 895 2.20 -40.09 15.85
CA TYR A 895 2.91 -39.03 15.11
C TYR A 895 2.01 -37.87 14.67
N SER A 896 1.03 -37.48 15.48
CA SER A 896 0.30 -36.22 15.33
C SER A 896 0.88 -35.17 16.29
N TYR A 897 1.75 -34.29 15.79
CA TYR A 897 2.31 -33.19 16.57
C TYR A 897 1.35 -31.98 16.55
N GLU A 898 0.74 -31.69 17.69
CA GLU A 898 0.17 -30.38 18.02
C GLU A 898 1.15 -29.66 18.97
N GLY A 899 1.93 -28.72 18.44
CA GLY A 899 2.87 -27.93 19.22
C GLY A 899 2.63 -26.44 19.09
N ASP A 900 2.52 -25.79 20.24
CA ASP A 900 2.30 -24.35 20.41
C ASP A 900 3.46 -23.53 19.83
N LEU A 901 3.16 -22.73 18.80
CA LEU A 901 4.08 -21.75 18.20
C LEU A 901 4.29 -20.63 19.22
N GLY A 902 5.42 -20.65 19.92
CA GLY A 902 5.75 -19.77 21.04
C GLY A 902 5.33 -18.29 20.90
N THR A 903 5.21 -17.63 22.05
CA THR A 903 4.66 -16.29 22.21
C THR A 903 5.31 -15.22 21.32
N LYS A 904 4.52 -14.65 20.39
CA LYS A 904 4.89 -13.48 19.56
C LYS A 904 5.33 -12.31 20.45
N VAL A 905 6.50 -11.72 20.17
CA VAL A 905 6.95 -10.48 20.81
C VAL A 905 6.52 -9.30 19.93
N PRO A 906 5.73 -8.33 20.44
CA PRO A 906 5.33 -7.17 19.64
C PRO A 906 6.53 -6.25 19.39
N LEU A 907 6.87 -6.02 18.13
CA LEU A 907 7.80 -4.97 17.71
C LEU A 907 7.07 -3.63 17.76
N LYS A 908 7.65 -2.62 18.41
CA LYS A 908 7.12 -1.24 18.39
C LYS A 908 8.15 -0.32 17.71
N ALA A 909 7.73 0.37 16.66
CA ALA A 909 8.50 1.50 16.12
C ALA A 909 8.56 2.63 17.15
N VAL A 910 9.73 3.25 17.30
CA VAL A 910 9.91 4.40 18.20
C VAL A 910 10.10 5.64 17.34
N GLN A 911 9.13 6.55 17.39
CA GLN A 911 9.25 7.85 16.75
C GLN A 911 10.25 8.70 17.55
N LYS A 912 11.37 9.08 16.92
CA LYS A 912 12.38 9.95 17.52
C LYS A 912 12.38 11.29 16.79
N GLU A 913 11.97 12.35 17.48
CA GLU A 913 12.00 13.68 16.87
C GLU A 913 13.45 14.14 16.59
N MET A 914 13.72 14.56 15.36
CA MET A 914 14.93 15.30 15.03
C MET A 914 14.85 16.68 15.69
N THR A 915 15.78 16.99 16.58
CA THR A 915 15.87 18.31 17.21
C THR A 915 17.07 19.04 16.63
N ALA A 916 16.90 20.32 16.30
CA ALA A 916 18.03 21.15 15.91
C ALA A 916 19.07 21.15 17.04
N PRO A 917 20.37 21.09 16.74
CA PRO A 917 21.39 21.26 17.76
C PRO A 917 21.15 22.61 18.44
N LYS A 918 20.84 22.59 19.75
CA LYS A 918 20.73 23.83 20.53
C LYS A 918 22.02 24.59 20.31
N ALA A 919 21.93 25.79 19.74
CA ALA A 919 23.07 26.69 19.58
C ALA A 919 23.86 26.65 20.89
N ALA A 920 25.15 26.35 20.80
CA ALA A 920 26.02 26.21 21.96
C ALA A 920 26.06 27.56 22.70
N GLY A 921 25.07 27.78 23.56
CA GLY A 921 25.01 28.89 24.48
C GLY A 921 26.27 28.79 25.33
N LYS A 922 27.16 29.75 25.11
CA LYS A 922 28.30 29.98 25.99
C LYS A 922 27.76 30.01 27.43
N PHE A 923 28.52 29.36 28.32
CA PHE A 923 28.38 29.27 29.78
C PHE A 923 27.48 28.15 30.34
N PRO A 924 28.08 27.14 31.03
CA PRO A 924 27.33 26.08 31.66
C PRO A 924 26.74 26.58 32.99
N TRP A 925 25.47 26.95 32.98
CA TRP A 925 24.70 27.21 34.20
C TRP A 925 24.73 26.02 35.19
N PHE A 926 24.99 24.81 34.69
CA PHE A 926 25.21 23.61 35.52
C PHE A 926 26.41 23.74 36.47
N ALA A 927 27.47 24.46 36.09
CA ALA A 927 28.59 24.72 37.00
C ALA A 927 28.23 25.74 38.09
N LEU A 928 27.33 26.69 37.79
CA LEU A 928 26.84 27.68 38.75
C LEU A 928 25.84 27.06 39.74
N VAL A 929 24.95 26.18 39.28
CA VAL A 929 24.00 25.46 40.16
C VAL A 929 24.73 24.44 41.03
N LEU A 930 25.77 23.76 40.52
CA LEU A 930 26.61 22.90 41.36
C LEU A 930 27.46 23.70 42.36
N ALA A 931 27.98 24.88 41.98
CA ALA A 931 28.73 25.76 42.87
C ALA A 931 27.86 26.42 43.95
N VAL A 932 26.61 26.78 43.63
CA VAL A 932 25.64 27.33 44.59
C VAL A 932 25.05 26.23 45.48
N ALA A 933 24.83 25.02 44.97
CA ALA A 933 24.41 23.88 45.79
C ALA A 933 25.52 23.41 46.75
N LEU A 934 26.79 23.37 46.28
CA LEU A 934 27.94 23.01 47.10
C LEU A 934 28.36 24.16 48.05
N GLY A 935 28.19 25.42 47.65
CA GLY A 935 28.44 26.60 48.47
C GLY A 935 27.37 26.84 49.53
N GLY A 936 26.09 26.60 49.19
CA GLY A 936 24.95 26.75 50.10
C GLY A 936 24.92 25.68 51.19
N PHE A 937 25.29 24.43 50.87
CA PHE A 937 25.46 23.36 51.87
C PHE A 937 26.66 23.61 52.79
N GLY A 938 27.73 24.24 52.29
CA GLY A 938 28.91 24.60 53.09
C GLY A 938 28.67 25.75 54.07
N TYR A 939 27.81 26.70 53.73
CA TYR A 939 27.52 27.87 54.56
C TYR A 939 26.59 27.56 55.75
N LEU A 940 25.62 26.64 55.58
CA LEU A 940 24.70 26.23 56.64
C LEU A 940 25.32 25.28 57.69
N PHE A 941 26.42 24.58 57.36
CA PHE A 941 27.11 23.68 58.29
C PHE A 941 28.32 24.31 59.01
N ALA A 942 28.70 25.54 58.69
CA ALA A 942 29.90 26.19 59.21
C ALA A 942 29.74 26.89 60.58
N ARG A 943 28.68 26.61 61.36
CA ARG A 943 28.41 27.28 62.65
C ARG A 943 28.69 26.46 63.91
N LYS A 944 29.34 25.29 63.83
CA LYS A 944 29.77 24.50 65.01
C LYS A 944 31.29 24.25 65.01
N GLU A 945 31.96 24.86 65.98
CA GLU A 945 33.41 24.97 66.12
C GLU A 945 34.16 23.62 66.30
N GLY A 946 33.46 22.55 66.65
CA GLY A 946 34.05 21.22 66.88
C GLY A 946 34.33 20.36 65.64
N PHE A 947 33.75 20.67 64.47
CA PHE A 947 33.80 19.76 63.31
C PHE A 947 34.95 20.06 62.31
N ARG A 948 35.54 21.27 62.41
CA ARG A 948 36.53 21.78 61.45
C ARG A 948 37.86 21.01 61.46
N LYS A 949 38.27 20.43 62.60
CA LYS A 949 39.52 19.66 62.71
C LYS A 949 39.41 18.21 62.22
N LYS A 950 38.20 17.64 62.16
CA LYS A 950 37.98 16.23 61.73
C LYS A 950 37.85 16.08 60.21
N VAL A 951 37.26 17.08 59.52
CA VAL A 951 37.05 17.04 58.07
C VAL A 951 38.33 17.34 57.27
N ILE A 952 39.23 18.17 57.82
CA ILE A 952 40.50 18.52 57.16
C ILE A 952 41.53 17.36 57.23
N SER A 953 41.45 16.46 58.23
CA SER A 953 42.34 15.29 58.29
C SER A 953 41.82 14.09 57.48
N GLY A 954 40.49 13.92 57.38
CA GLY A 954 39.86 12.86 56.58
C GLY A 954 40.05 13.05 55.07
N THR A 955 39.98 14.29 54.59
CA THR A 955 40.12 14.62 53.16
C THR A 955 41.57 14.47 52.65
N LYS A 956 42.58 14.79 53.47
CA LYS A 956 43.99 14.50 53.11
C LYS A 956 44.29 13.00 53.03
N THR A 957 43.69 12.20 53.92
CA THR A 957 43.91 10.74 53.95
C THR A 957 43.25 10.05 52.75
N GLY A 958 42.03 10.47 52.39
CA GLY A 958 41.31 9.93 51.22
C GLY A 958 42.00 10.23 49.88
N VAL A 959 42.51 11.45 49.71
CA VAL A 959 43.24 11.84 48.48
C VAL A 959 44.57 11.10 48.36
N VAL A 960 45.29 10.89 49.47
CA VAL A 960 46.53 10.10 49.47
C VAL A 960 46.26 8.62 49.20
N ALA A 961 45.20 8.04 49.77
CA ALA A 961 44.82 6.65 49.53
C ALA A 961 44.40 6.40 48.08
N PHE A 962 43.62 7.31 47.48
CA PHE A 962 43.22 7.22 46.08
C PHE A 962 44.42 7.36 45.13
N ARG A 963 45.37 8.25 45.46
CA ARG A 963 46.59 8.44 44.67
C ARG A 963 47.56 7.25 44.80
N LYS A 964 47.64 6.62 45.98
CA LYS A 964 48.52 5.48 46.26
C LYS A 964 47.97 4.15 45.73
N HIS A 965 46.65 3.96 45.72
CA HIS A 965 46.03 2.67 45.38
C HIS A 965 45.11 2.71 44.16
N GLY A 966 44.36 3.80 43.95
CA GLY A 966 43.42 3.94 42.83
C GLY A 966 44.10 4.20 41.49
N VAL A 967 45.07 5.12 41.45
CA VAL A 967 45.78 5.48 40.20
C VAL A 967 46.58 4.29 39.63
N PRO A 968 47.33 3.50 40.43
CA PRO A 968 48.02 2.31 39.91
C PRO A 968 47.07 1.22 39.41
N PHE A 969 45.91 1.05 40.06
CA PHE A 969 44.89 0.10 39.63
C PHE A 969 44.31 0.47 38.25
N ILE A 970 43.98 1.74 38.05
CA ILE A 970 43.48 2.26 36.75
C ILE A 970 44.54 2.09 35.66
N LYS A 971 45.82 2.39 35.96
CA LYS A 971 46.93 2.15 35.00
C LYS A 971 47.11 0.67 34.65
N LYS A 972 46.96 -0.23 35.64
CA LYS A 972 47.08 -1.68 35.43
C LYS A 972 45.91 -2.24 34.61
N ALA A 973 44.69 -1.75 34.85
CA ALA A 973 43.51 -2.10 34.06
C ALA A 973 43.64 -1.63 32.61
N ALA A 974 44.01 -0.36 32.39
CA ALA A 974 44.21 0.19 31.04
C ALA A 974 45.30 -0.55 30.26
N LYS A 975 46.41 -0.92 30.91
CA LYS A 975 47.49 -1.70 30.28
C LYS A 975 47.02 -3.11 29.88
N LYS A 976 46.25 -3.79 30.74
CA LYS A 976 45.73 -5.13 30.46
C LYS A 976 44.72 -5.12 29.31
N THR A 977 43.88 -4.08 29.22
CA THR A 977 42.96 -3.90 28.08
C THR A 977 43.73 -3.67 26.78
N ALA A 978 44.77 -2.83 26.78
CA ALA A 978 45.60 -2.60 25.59
C ALA A 978 46.34 -3.87 25.12
N GLU A 979 46.84 -4.70 26.05
CA GLU A 979 47.48 -5.98 25.72
C GLU A 979 46.51 -6.99 25.09
N ILE A 980 45.25 -7.01 25.55
CA ILE A 980 44.19 -7.85 24.98
C ILE A 980 43.84 -7.36 23.56
N THR A 981 43.70 -6.05 23.35
CA THR A 981 43.42 -5.47 22.04
C THR A 981 44.54 -5.73 21.03
N VAL A 982 45.81 -5.68 21.45
CA VAL A 982 46.96 -6.01 20.59
C VAL A 982 47.02 -7.50 20.26
N LYS A 983 46.66 -8.40 21.20
CA LYS A 983 46.56 -9.84 20.92
C LYS A 983 45.42 -10.16 19.94
N ALA A 984 44.27 -9.52 20.09
CA ALA A 984 43.14 -9.66 19.17
C ALA A 984 43.50 -9.15 17.76
N GLY A 985 44.19 -8.01 17.66
CA GLY A 985 44.68 -7.47 16.39
C GLY A 985 45.70 -8.38 15.70
N LYS A 986 46.63 -9.00 16.44
CA LYS A 986 47.60 -9.95 15.87
C LYS A 986 46.94 -11.25 15.37
N ALA A 987 45.89 -11.72 16.04
CA ALA A 987 45.12 -12.88 15.59
C ALA A 987 44.33 -12.59 14.30
N ALA A 988 43.74 -11.40 14.17
CA ALA A 988 43.06 -10.95 12.96
C ALA A 988 44.00 -10.80 11.75
N VAL A 989 45.24 -10.35 11.97
CA VAL A 989 46.27 -10.23 10.92
C VAL A 989 46.82 -11.60 10.47
N LEU A 990 46.87 -12.59 11.37
CA LEU A 990 47.28 -13.97 11.03
C LEU A 990 46.20 -14.72 10.22
N GLY A 991 44.91 -14.48 10.51
CA GLY A 991 43.79 -15.03 9.73
C GLY A 991 43.72 -14.48 8.31
N THR A 992 43.97 -13.17 8.13
CA THR A 992 43.97 -12.52 6.81
C THR A 992 45.15 -12.95 5.94
N LYS A 993 46.34 -13.17 6.51
CA LYS A 993 47.50 -13.66 5.74
C LYS A 993 47.30 -15.08 5.19
N LYS A 994 46.64 -15.96 5.96
CA LYS A 994 46.31 -17.33 5.54
C LYS A 994 45.19 -17.35 4.49
N GLY A 995 44.20 -16.47 4.62
CA GLY A 995 43.16 -16.26 3.59
C GLY A 995 43.72 -15.73 2.27
N ILE A 996 44.64 -14.75 2.30
CA ILE A 996 45.27 -14.18 1.10
C ILE A 996 46.12 -15.23 0.36
N GLU A 997 46.82 -16.11 1.07
CA GLU A 997 47.57 -17.22 0.46
C GLU A 997 46.65 -18.27 -0.18
N MET A 998 45.48 -18.54 0.42
CA MET A 998 44.49 -19.47 -0.16
C MET A 998 43.80 -18.92 -1.41
N ILE A 999 43.66 -17.59 -1.56
CA ILE A 999 42.94 -16.95 -2.67
C ILE A 999 43.86 -16.66 -3.87
N LYS A 1000 45.19 -16.57 -3.66
CA LYS A 1000 46.20 -16.33 -4.72
C LYS A 1000 46.07 -17.27 -5.94
N PRO A 1001 45.90 -18.59 -5.80
CA PRO A 1001 45.75 -19.49 -6.95
C PRO A 1001 44.49 -19.20 -7.77
N HIS A 1002 43.38 -18.84 -7.10
CA HIS A 1002 42.11 -18.52 -7.75
C HIS A 1002 42.15 -17.19 -8.50
N VAL A 1003 42.79 -16.16 -7.92
CA VAL A 1003 43.02 -14.86 -8.59
C VAL A 1003 43.94 -15.01 -9.81
N LYS A 1004 44.96 -15.87 -9.72
CA LYS A 1004 45.82 -16.18 -10.87
C LYS A 1004 45.02 -16.85 -12.00
N LYS A 1005 44.18 -17.85 -11.67
CA LYS A 1005 43.32 -18.56 -12.62
C LYS A 1005 42.27 -17.64 -13.26
N LEU A 1006 41.76 -16.66 -12.50
CA LEU A 1006 40.83 -15.64 -13.00
C LEU A 1006 41.53 -14.66 -13.96
N LYS A 1007 42.74 -14.20 -13.64
CA LYS A 1007 43.55 -13.35 -14.53
C LYS A 1007 43.90 -14.05 -15.86
N GLU A 1008 44.19 -15.35 -15.82
CA GLU A 1008 44.44 -16.14 -17.04
C GLU A 1008 43.18 -16.29 -17.90
N ARG A 1009 41.99 -16.46 -17.28
CA ARG A 1009 40.71 -16.47 -18.02
C ARG A 1009 40.37 -15.12 -18.65
N ILE A 1010 40.63 -14.02 -17.95
CA ILE A 1010 40.41 -12.66 -18.47
C ILE A 1010 41.38 -12.32 -19.60
N ARG A 1011 42.60 -12.87 -19.60
CA ARG A 1011 43.56 -12.69 -20.71
C ARG A 1011 43.25 -13.54 -21.94
N LYS A 1012 42.46 -14.61 -21.78
CA LYS A 1012 42.10 -15.56 -22.83
C LYS A 1012 40.80 -15.18 -23.54
N LYS A 1013 39.88 -14.54 -22.80
CA LYS A 1013 38.82 -13.72 -23.40
C LYS A 1013 39.42 -12.44 -23.95
#